data_AF-A0A8J3B0X1-F1
#
_entry.id   AF-A0A8J3B0X1-F1
#
_cell.length_a   1.000
_cell.length_b   1.000
_cell.length_c   1.000
_cell.angle_alpha   90.00
_cell.angle_beta   90.00
_cell.angle_gamma   90.00
#
_symmetry.space_group_name_H-M   'P 1'
#
loop_
_entity.id
_entity.type
_entity.pdbx_description
1 polymer ?
#
loop_
_entity_poly.entity_id
_entity_poly.type
_entity_poly.pdbx_seq_one_letter_code
_entity_poly.pdbx_strand_id
1 'polypeptide(L)'
;MTNAGTIARRQPDSDGLDFDALRATGIALLQQLCGETWTDYNLHDPGVTILEQLCYGLTDLAYRSGFEPQDYLTGPDGRIDYAAQGLYMPEDILPVQPITENDYRKIIYDAVPQIDDLWLERLPADGKRPRGLYTLRVLLDETFTQPASDAQREAVRQRIRATYSAHRNLGEDLEDVVIVDTAPYFLTGEIELEGFCNPAEVYARIFFACERCISSGFYVHRYEDVFAAGVDLDKLFLGPLTRHGHIDDERISSAQRTVTLVDLIGLIQQIDGVRQVHELGLVDAQGQPAESLSFDPSASVCPRLQFPANADQDLLHLVFGRNAGAALAPEDDEARRLRKERRTDLLSEARDELVQLQFGFRAFRNSRQTFSQFIPVPEGQRRDLADYYSVQHHFPAIYGINRHGVPDSAPARRKAEAAQLKAYLYLPEQLMADYLQNLQEMRRMFSIEDGMRQSYFTQYIGNDSLSGIEALYAQDRAHTTEALAAVRRQHDNAADRRSRALDYMLAIYGEQFTQKSLNRFSYESEAQRPWWLAEKKLAFLKNIVDISARRATGFDYLRPAWESDNIAGLQRKVGVLLGIEEVGRFRRLGQVLQQRNLRLLPDKVFDRSTKQLNESRDARPVPRIDPSFAENEETSSLFNGIVLGESVFRHGIDTGNYVLIPEEGQRIAVCFKPHRDARPWLLATAPDYEKAKRCAWQMSRELTALNAASEGLHIVEHVLLRPRGAPADASLSEADSDFFTHRISVVFPGWTARFHDSEFRKLAEETVCMNAPAHLLPEFYWLDHVQLCDFESRLHGWLHALRSPQQDDATIDTASAALRAFLRRHVRTERDYWV
;
A
#
# COMPACT_ATOMS: atom_id res chain seq x y z
N MET A 1 11.25 32.92 -7.96
CA MET A 1 10.30 32.18 -7.13
C MET A 1 11.04 30.99 -6.56
N THR A 2 11.45 31.06 -5.29
CA THR A 2 12.06 29.94 -4.58
C THR A 2 10.97 28.91 -4.30
N ASN A 3 11.04 27.75 -4.95
CA ASN A 3 10.15 26.61 -4.70
C ASN A 3 10.17 26.27 -3.20
N ALA A 4 9.10 26.61 -2.50
CA ALA A 4 8.95 26.42 -1.06
C ALA A 4 8.76 24.94 -0.66
N GLY A 5 8.91 23.99 -1.60
CA GLY A 5 8.62 22.56 -1.39
C GLY A 5 9.84 21.63 -1.43
N THR A 6 11.06 22.12 -1.62
CA THR A 6 12.25 21.24 -1.68
C THR A 6 13.17 21.47 -0.51
N ILE A 7 13.61 20.39 0.14
CA ILE A 7 14.69 20.44 1.14
C ILE A 7 15.92 21.03 0.45
N ALA A 8 16.47 22.12 1.00
CA ALA A 8 17.66 22.76 0.45
C ALA A 8 18.79 21.75 0.33
N ARG A 9 19.26 21.50 -0.90
CA ARG A 9 20.41 20.62 -1.13
C ARG A 9 21.60 21.22 -0.37
N ARG A 10 22.26 20.41 0.46
CA ARG A 10 23.60 20.76 0.94
C ARG A 10 24.48 20.87 -0.31
N GLN A 11 25.07 22.04 -0.51
CA GLN A 11 25.98 22.23 -1.61
C GLN A 11 27.23 21.37 -1.37
N PRO A 12 27.85 20.86 -2.44
CA PRO A 12 29.17 20.25 -2.34
C PRO A 12 30.13 21.21 -1.66
N ASP A 13 31.12 20.67 -0.96
CA ASP A 13 32.24 21.47 -0.47
C ASP A 13 32.90 22.17 -1.66
N SER A 14 33.00 23.51 -1.62
CA SER A 14 33.59 24.30 -2.70
C SER A 14 35.04 23.93 -2.97
N ASP A 15 35.72 23.44 -1.93
CA ASP A 15 37.15 23.19 -1.95
C ASP A 15 37.44 21.69 -2.20
N GLY A 16 36.41 20.83 -2.17
CA GLY A 16 36.57 19.38 -2.30
C GLY A 16 37.15 18.92 -3.65
N LEU A 17 36.97 19.72 -4.71
CA LEU A 17 37.57 19.49 -6.03
C LEU A 17 38.81 20.36 -6.28
N ASP A 18 39.12 21.29 -5.37
CA ASP A 18 40.27 22.18 -5.48
C ASP A 18 41.48 21.57 -4.76
N PHE A 19 42.38 21.00 -5.56
CA PHE A 19 43.61 20.40 -5.05
C PHE A 19 44.45 21.36 -4.20
N ASP A 20 44.58 22.63 -4.62
CA ASP A 20 45.43 23.60 -3.93
C ASP A 20 44.80 24.02 -2.60
N ALA A 21 43.47 24.14 -2.55
CA ALA A 21 42.72 24.40 -1.31
C ALA A 21 42.84 23.23 -0.32
N LEU A 22 42.68 21.98 -0.79
CA LEU A 22 42.87 20.78 0.02
C LEU A 22 44.31 20.68 0.56
N ARG A 23 45.30 20.96 -0.28
CA ARG A 23 46.72 20.97 0.10
C ARG A 23 47.03 22.05 1.13
N ALA A 24 46.54 23.27 0.92
CA ALA A 24 46.69 24.38 1.87
C ALA A 24 46.08 24.03 3.24
N THR A 25 44.88 23.45 3.24
CA THR A 25 44.20 22.98 4.45
C THR A 25 44.98 21.86 5.14
N GLY A 26 45.50 20.90 4.38
CA GLY A 26 46.33 19.82 4.89
C GLY A 26 47.63 20.32 5.53
N ILE A 27 48.34 21.26 4.89
CA ILE A 27 49.54 21.88 5.45
C ILE A 27 49.22 22.63 6.74
N ALA A 28 48.13 23.42 6.76
CA ALA A 28 47.70 24.13 7.96
C ALA A 28 47.39 23.19 9.13
N LEU A 29 46.74 22.05 8.87
CA LEU A 29 46.48 21.00 9.86
C LEU A 29 47.79 20.39 10.39
N LEU A 30 48.74 20.08 9.51
CA LEU A 30 50.04 19.54 9.92
C LEU A 30 50.83 20.53 10.77
N GLN A 31 50.84 21.82 10.41
CA GLN A 31 51.49 22.88 11.20
C GLN A 31 50.90 22.97 12.61
N GLN A 32 49.59 22.83 12.75
CA GLN A 32 48.92 22.81 14.05
C GLN A 32 49.25 21.56 14.87
N LEU A 33 49.31 20.38 14.23
CA LEU A 33 49.52 19.11 14.92
C LEU A 33 50.98 18.85 15.29
N CYS A 34 51.93 19.26 14.44
CA CYS A 34 53.33 18.89 14.59
C CYS A 34 54.34 19.97 14.16
N GLY A 35 53.94 21.24 14.03
CA GLY A 35 54.80 22.33 13.57
C GLY A 35 56.03 22.62 14.46
N GLU A 36 56.04 22.15 15.71
CA GLU A 36 57.22 22.22 16.59
C GLU A 36 58.28 21.15 16.25
N THR A 37 57.87 20.03 15.63
CA THR A 37 58.74 18.88 15.31
C THR A 37 59.05 18.81 13.82
N TRP A 38 58.05 18.97 12.96
CA TRP A 38 58.19 19.00 11.51
C TRP A 38 58.03 20.45 11.04
N THR A 39 59.12 21.08 10.61
CA THR A 39 59.15 22.52 10.28
C THR A 39 59.30 22.80 8.79
N ASP A 40 59.65 21.78 7.99
CA ASP A 40 59.86 21.90 6.55
C ASP A 40 58.65 21.38 5.78
N TYR A 41 57.92 22.28 5.13
CA TYR A 41 56.72 21.97 4.32
C TYR A 41 56.94 22.27 2.83
N ASN A 42 58.18 22.17 2.36
CA ASN A 42 58.53 22.40 0.96
C ASN A 42 58.32 21.16 0.08
N LEU A 43 58.26 21.37 -1.25
CA LEU A 43 58.02 20.34 -2.27
C LEU A 43 59.01 19.17 -2.29
N HIS A 44 60.21 19.34 -1.70
CA HIS A 44 61.22 18.30 -1.66
C HIS A 44 61.05 17.34 -0.48
N ASP A 45 60.20 17.68 0.48
CA ASP A 45 59.91 16.84 1.65
C ASP A 45 59.00 15.65 1.23
N PRO A 46 59.41 14.39 1.52
CA PRO A 46 58.60 13.22 1.21
C PRO A 46 57.22 13.19 1.90
N GLY A 47 57.09 13.77 3.09
CA GLY A 47 55.81 13.89 3.79
C GLY A 47 54.85 14.86 3.10
N VAL A 48 55.36 15.95 2.53
CA VAL A 48 54.56 16.85 1.68
C VAL A 48 54.14 16.15 0.40
N THR A 49 55.03 15.35 -0.20
CA THR A 49 54.68 14.52 -1.37
C THR A 49 53.55 13.55 -1.03
N ILE A 50 53.57 12.90 0.15
CA ILE A 50 52.49 12.03 0.62
C ILE A 50 51.18 12.81 0.75
N LEU A 51 51.22 13.98 1.38
CA LEU A 51 50.04 14.84 1.51
C LEU A 51 49.44 15.18 0.15
N GLU A 52 50.27 15.56 -0.82
CA GLU A 52 49.81 15.88 -2.18
C GLU A 52 49.10 14.69 -2.84
N GLN A 53 49.63 13.47 -2.71
CA GLN A 53 48.96 12.29 -3.27
C GLN A 53 47.62 11.99 -2.57
N LEU A 54 47.53 12.22 -1.26
CA LEU A 54 46.28 12.08 -0.51
C LEU A 54 45.26 13.16 -0.93
N CYS A 55 45.68 14.42 -1.09
CA CYS A 55 44.83 15.49 -1.60
C CYS A 55 44.28 15.15 -2.99
N TYR A 56 45.11 14.61 -3.89
CA TYR A 56 44.64 14.14 -5.19
C TYR A 56 43.62 13.00 -5.06
N GLY A 57 43.87 12.00 -4.21
CA GLY A 57 42.91 10.93 -3.93
C GLY A 57 41.56 11.46 -3.41
N LEU A 58 41.57 12.47 -2.53
CA LEU A 58 40.36 13.11 -2.02
C LEU A 58 39.56 13.80 -3.13
N THR A 59 40.20 14.37 -4.15
CA THR A 59 39.48 14.99 -5.28
C THR A 59 38.67 13.95 -6.07
N ASP A 60 39.14 12.71 -6.23
CA ASP A 60 38.36 11.63 -6.87
C ASP A 60 37.15 11.25 -6.01
N LEU A 61 37.33 11.13 -4.69
CA LEU A 61 36.21 10.85 -3.79
C LEU A 61 35.15 11.96 -3.83
N ALA A 62 35.58 13.23 -3.82
CA ALA A 62 34.68 14.37 -3.92
C ALA A 62 33.95 14.41 -5.27
N TYR A 63 34.67 14.13 -6.36
CA TYR A 63 34.09 14.04 -7.71
C TYR A 63 32.99 12.98 -7.78
N ARG A 64 33.26 11.76 -7.27
CA ARG A 64 32.29 10.66 -7.31
C ARG A 64 31.11 10.84 -6.35
N SER A 65 31.28 11.62 -5.29
CA SER A 65 30.19 12.02 -4.39
C SER A 65 29.31 13.14 -4.93
N GLY A 66 29.74 13.80 -6.01
CA GLY A 66 29.01 14.87 -6.68
C GLY A 66 28.06 14.41 -7.79
N PHE A 67 27.92 13.10 -8.05
CA PHE A 67 26.99 12.60 -9.08
C PHE A 67 25.51 12.82 -8.71
N GLU A 68 24.64 12.78 -9.73
CA GLU A 68 23.20 12.93 -9.53
C GLU A 68 22.63 11.75 -8.72
N PRO A 69 21.61 11.97 -7.86
CA PRO A 69 21.06 10.93 -7.00
C PRO A 69 20.64 9.64 -7.72
N GLN A 70 20.08 9.77 -8.92
CA GLN A 70 19.63 8.66 -9.77
C GLN A 70 20.77 7.71 -10.18
N ASP A 71 22.01 8.20 -10.29
CA ASP A 71 23.16 7.37 -10.65
C ASP A 71 23.54 6.40 -9.51
N TYR A 72 23.40 6.83 -8.25
CA TYR A 72 23.65 5.96 -7.10
C TYR A 72 22.59 4.88 -6.91
N LEU A 73 21.37 5.10 -7.41
CA LEU A 73 20.27 4.13 -7.34
C LEU A 73 20.27 3.17 -8.52
N THR A 74 21.07 3.44 -9.55
CA THR A 74 21.11 2.64 -10.79
C THR A 74 21.78 1.29 -10.54
N GLY A 75 21.11 0.21 -10.95
CA GLY A 75 21.58 -1.15 -10.80
C GLY A 75 22.61 -1.59 -11.84
N PRO A 76 23.14 -2.82 -11.71
CA PRO A 76 24.10 -3.39 -12.66
C PRO A 76 23.56 -3.53 -14.09
N ASP A 77 22.24 -3.62 -14.25
CA ASP A 77 21.52 -3.66 -15.52
C ASP A 77 21.32 -2.28 -16.17
N GLY A 78 21.78 -1.22 -15.51
CA GLY A 78 21.65 0.16 -15.97
C GLY A 78 20.26 0.75 -15.75
N ARG A 79 19.45 0.16 -14.88
CA ARG A 79 18.09 0.65 -14.56
C ARG A 79 17.92 0.88 -13.06
N ILE A 80 16.99 1.75 -12.71
CA ILE A 80 16.59 1.98 -11.32
C ILE A 80 15.43 1.05 -11.01
N ASP A 81 15.59 0.20 -9.99
CA ASP A 81 14.49 -0.59 -9.44
C ASP A 81 13.72 0.25 -8.42
N TYR A 82 12.79 1.06 -8.93
CA TYR A 82 11.95 1.96 -8.13
C TYR A 82 11.21 1.23 -7.01
N ALA A 83 10.66 0.05 -7.29
CA ALA A 83 9.95 -0.76 -6.31
C ALA A 83 10.89 -1.22 -5.18
N ALA A 84 12.09 -1.71 -5.51
CA ALA A 84 13.08 -2.08 -4.50
C ALA A 84 13.63 -0.87 -3.71
N GLN A 85 13.54 0.35 -4.24
CA GLN A 85 13.86 1.58 -3.52
C GLN A 85 12.67 2.14 -2.72
N GLY A 86 11.51 1.47 -2.72
CA GLY A 86 10.30 1.97 -2.09
C GLY A 86 9.90 3.35 -2.63
N LEU A 87 10.13 3.59 -3.93
CA LEU A 87 9.74 4.77 -4.68
C LEU A 87 8.62 4.35 -5.64
N TYR A 88 7.38 4.70 -5.31
CA TYR A 88 6.20 4.24 -6.06
C TYR A 88 5.80 5.22 -7.16
N MET A 89 5.23 4.70 -8.25
CA MET A 89 4.75 5.54 -9.34
C MET A 89 3.52 6.34 -8.91
N PRO A 90 3.28 7.52 -9.52
CA PRO A 90 2.14 8.38 -9.18
C PRO A 90 0.79 7.64 -9.19
N GLU A 91 0.55 6.80 -10.20
CA GLU A 91 -0.67 6.01 -10.37
C GLU A 91 -0.85 4.92 -9.29
N ASP A 92 0.22 4.54 -8.59
CA ASP A 92 0.14 3.55 -7.50
C ASP A 92 -0.08 4.22 -6.14
N ILE A 93 0.57 5.37 -5.88
CA ILE A 93 0.64 5.98 -4.54
C ILE A 93 -0.36 7.12 -4.31
N LEU A 94 -0.72 7.87 -5.35
CA LEU A 94 -1.61 9.03 -5.22
C LEU A 94 -3.09 8.66 -5.14
N PRO A 95 -3.61 7.71 -5.95
CA PRO A 95 -5.01 7.35 -5.88
C PRO A 95 -5.42 6.78 -4.51
N VAL A 96 -6.65 7.08 -4.12
CA VAL A 96 -7.25 6.58 -2.89
C VAL A 96 -8.48 5.73 -3.18
N GLN A 97 -8.87 4.87 -2.26
CA GLN A 97 -10.16 4.19 -2.36
C GLN A 97 -11.32 5.19 -2.27
N PRO A 98 -12.50 4.87 -2.83
CA PRO A 98 -13.65 5.77 -2.81
C PRO A 98 -14.04 6.26 -1.40
N ILE A 99 -14.16 7.57 -1.22
CA ILE A 99 -14.59 8.18 0.06
C ILE A 99 -15.91 8.94 -0.14
N THR A 100 -16.07 9.63 -1.26
CA THR A 100 -17.25 10.43 -1.57
C THR A 100 -18.26 9.64 -2.42
N GLU A 101 -19.49 10.16 -2.49
CA GLU A 101 -20.51 9.60 -3.37
C GLU A 101 -20.08 9.62 -4.83
N ASN A 102 -19.41 10.69 -5.26
CA ASN A 102 -18.88 10.81 -6.62
C ASN A 102 -17.76 9.79 -6.88
N ASP A 103 -16.93 9.48 -5.89
CA ASP A 103 -15.90 8.45 -6.03
C ASP A 103 -16.50 7.06 -6.29
N TYR A 104 -17.54 6.69 -5.53
CA TYR A 104 -18.28 5.45 -5.77
C TYR A 104 -18.93 5.46 -7.16
N ARG A 105 -19.53 6.59 -7.55
CA ARG A 105 -20.12 6.76 -8.87
C ARG A 105 -19.09 6.54 -9.98
N LYS A 106 -17.90 7.14 -9.88
CA LYS A 106 -16.79 6.96 -10.83
C LYS A 106 -16.35 5.51 -10.97
N ILE A 107 -16.07 4.83 -9.86
CA ILE A 107 -15.58 3.44 -9.90
C ILE A 107 -16.63 2.48 -10.44
N ILE A 108 -17.90 2.65 -10.05
CA ILE A 108 -18.98 1.80 -10.56
C ILE A 108 -19.23 2.08 -12.04
N TYR A 109 -19.25 3.36 -12.45
CA TYR A 109 -19.34 3.73 -13.86
C TYR A 109 -18.21 3.12 -14.67
N ASP A 110 -16.96 3.27 -14.22
CA ASP A 110 -15.77 2.73 -14.87
C ASP A 110 -15.80 1.19 -14.99
N ALA A 111 -16.23 0.48 -13.94
CA ALA A 111 -16.24 -0.98 -13.90
C ALA A 111 -17.42 -1.64 -14.65
N VAL A 112 -18.53 -0.92 -14.83
CA VAL A 112 -19.77 -1.45 -15.41
C VAL A 112 -20.12 -0.67 -16.68
N PRO A 113 -19.64 -1.11 -17.86
CA PRO A 113 -19.79 -0.35 -19.12
C PRO A 113 -21.23 -0.22 -19.64
N GLN A 114 -22.19 -0.95 -19.05
CA GLN A 114 -23.62 -0.91 -19.38
C GLN A 114 -24.37 0.22 -18.65
N ILE A 115 -23.65 1.10 -17.94
CA ILE A 115 -24.25 2.22 -17.22
C ILE A 115 -24.07 3.49 -18.06
N ASP A 116 -25.17 4.20 -18.31
CA ASP A 116 -25.14 5.57 -18.87
C ASP A 116 -24.99 6.60 -17.74
N ASP A 117 -25.70 6.41 -16.62
CA ASP A 117 -25.62 7.28 -15.43
C ASP A 117 -25.98 6.51 -14.16
N LEU A 118 -25.55 7.04 -13.01
CA LEU A 118 -25.87 6.48 -11.72
C LEU A 118 -25.86 7.54 -10.61
N TRP A 119 -26.65 7.27 -9.58
CA TRP A 119 -26.83 8.11 -8.43
C TRP A 119 -26.75 7.28 -7.15
N LEU A 120 -26.01 7.78 -6.18
CA LEU A 120 -25.89 7.16 -4.87
C LEU A 120 -26.67 8.01 -3.87
N GLU A 121 -27.72 7.45 -3.28
CA GLU A 121 -28.56 8.14 -2.31
C GLU A 121 -28.32 7.60 -0.90
N ARG A 122 -28.03 8.52 0.03
CA ARG A 122 -28.00 8.23 1.46
C ARG A 122 -29.41 8.02 1.98
N LEU A 123 -29.65 6.90 2.63
CA LEU A 123 -30.92 6.68 3.31
C LEU A 123 -30.97 7.51 4.60
N PRO A 124 -32.04 8.30 4.84
CA PRO A 124 -32.16 9.09 6.05
C PRO A 124 -32.29 8.19 7.28
N ALA A 125 -31.68 8.62 8.39
CA ALA A 125 -31.88 7.99 9.69
C ALA A 125 -33.24 8.40 10.25
N ASP A 126 -34.29 7.68 9.86
CA ASP A 126 -35.68 7.90 10.28
C ASP A 126 -36.05 7.14 11.57
N GLY A 127 -35.04 6.67 12.31
CA GLY A 127 -35.19 5.83 13.51
C GLY A 127 -35.51 4.35 13.19
N LYS A 128 -35.84 4.02 11.94
CA LYS A 128 -36.13 2.64 11.51
C LYS A 128 -34.92 1.98 10.84
N ARG A 129 -34.05 2.77 10.21
CA ARG A 129 -32.85 2.32 9.50
C ARG A 129 -31.57 2.90 10.13
N PRO A 130 -30.48 2.13 10.18
CA PRO A 130 -29.19 2.64 10.65
C PRO A 130 -28.55 3.56 9.61
N ARG A 131 -27.66 4.46 10.06
CA ARG A 131 -26.84 5.29 9.16
C ARG A 131 -25.77 4.43 8.46
N GLY A 132 -25.28 4.94 7.33
CA GLY A 132 -24.27 4.26 6.51
C GLY A 132 -24.86 3.33 5.44
N LEU A 133 -26.18 3.39 5.22
CA LEU A 133 -26.85 2.65 4.16
C LEU A 133 -27.12 3.53 2.95
N TYR A 134 -26.84 2.96 1.77
CA TYR A 134 -27.02 3.63 0.50
C TYR A 134 -27.96 2.85 -0.43
N THR A 135 -28.74 3.56 -1.23
CA THR A 135 -29.44 3.01 -2.39
C THR A 135 -28.77 3.54 -3.65
N LEU A 136 -28.38 2.63 -4.54
CA LEU A 136 -27.84 3.01 -5.84
C LEU A 136 -28.94 2.96 -6.88
N ARG A 137 -29.12 4.06 -7.61
CA ARG A 137 -30.00 4.13 -8.77
C ARG A 137 -29.18 4.17 -10.05
N VAL A 138 -29.58 3.39 -11.04
CA VAL A 138 -28.77 3.17 -12.25
C VAL A 138 -29.61 3.28 -13.50
N LEU A 139 -29.16 4.12 -14.43
CA LEU A 139 -29.66 4.21 -15.79
C LEU A 139 -28.77 3.36 -16.69
N LEU A 140 -29.37 2.39 -17.39
CA LEU A 140 -28.63 1.49 -18.28
C LEU A 140 -28.50 2.05 -19.70
N ASP A 141 -27.34 1.74 -20.31
CA ASP A 141 -27.13 1.77 -21.75
C ASP A 141 -28.02 0.69 -22.39
N GLU A 142 -29.22 1.06 -22.82
CA GLU A 142 -30.09 0.19 -23.60
C GLU A 142 -29.91 0.54 -25.08
N THR A 143 -29.47 -0.45 -25.86
CA THR A 143 -29.43 -0.32 -27.33
C THR A 143 -30.82 -0.03 -27.87
N PHE A 144 -30.92 0.86 -28.87
CA PHE A 144 -32.17 1.27 -29.55
C PHE A 144 -33.04 0.11 -30.10
N THR A 145 -32.52 -1.12 -30.15
CA THR A 145 -33.18 -2.27 -30.77
C THR A 145 -33.91 -3.18 -29.79
N GLN A 146 -33.46 -3.35 -28.53
CA GLN A 146 -34.13 -4.17 -27.51
C GLN A 146 -33.80 -3.70 -26.08
N PRO A 147 -34.79 -3.55 -25.19
CA PRO A 147 -34.54 -3.27 -23.77
C PRO A 147 -33.83 -4.45 -23.11
N ALA A 148 -33.10 -4.18 -22.03
CA ALA A 148 -32.36 -5.23 -21.32
C ALA A 148 -33.32 -6.26 -20.69
N SER A 149 -33.08 -7.54 -20.96
CA SER A 149 -33.80 -8.65 -20.32
C SER A 149 -33.60 -8.67 -18.80
N ASP A 150 -34.53 -9.28 -18.07
CA ASP A 150 -34.43 -9.40 -16.59
C ASP A 150 -33.12 -10.08 -16.16
N ALA A 151 -32.65 -11.07 -16.91
CA ALA A 151 -31.37 -11.74 -16.64
C ALA A 151 -30.17 -10.80 -16.79
N GLN A 152 -30.19 -9.89 -17.77
CA GLN A 152 -29.14 -8.87 -17.96
C GLN A 152 -29.21 -7.81 -16.86
N ARG A 153 -30.42 -7.35 -16.51
CA ARG A 153 -30.64 -6.42 -15.39
C ARG A 153 -30.08 -6.99 -14.09
N GLU A 154 -30.34 -8.27 -13.80
CA GLU A 154 -29.81 -8.93 -12.62
C GLU A 154 -28.28 -9.12 -12.66
N ALA A 155 -27.71 -9.48 -13.81
CA ALA A 155 -26.25 -9.56 -13.97
C ALA A 155 -25.55 -8.21 -13.72
N VAL A 156 -26.16 -7.10 -14.16
CA VAL A 156 -25.66 -5.75 -13.88
C VAL A 156 -25.72 -5.44 -12.38
N ARG A 157 -26.84 -5.73 -11.70
CA ARG A 157 -26.97 -5.56 -10.24
C ARG A 157 -25.89 -6.33 -9.48
N GLN A 158 -25.65 -7.59 -9.84
CA GLN A 158 -24.62 -8.42 -9.20
C GLN A 158 -23.22 -7.82 -9.38
N ARG A 159 -22.87 -7.35 -10.59
CA ARG A 159 -21.58 -6.72 -10.83
C ARG A 159 -21.42 -5.39 -10.10
N ILE A 160 -22.49 -4.60 -9.99
CA ILE A 160 -22.49 -3.38 -9.17
C ILE A 160 -22.22 -3.72 -7.71
N ARG A 161 -22.96 -4.69 -7.13
CA ARG A 161 -22.76 -5.12 -5.74
C ARG A 161 -21.35 -5.63 -5.49
N ALA A 162 -20.79 -6.42 -6.42
CA ALA A 162 -19.40 -6.87 -6.35
C ALA A 162 -18.40 -5.70 -6.40
N THR A 163 -18.62 -4.75 -7.31
CA THR A 163 -17.76 -3.57 -7.44
C THR A 163 -17.79 -2.70 -6.19
N TYR A 164 -18.99 -2.41 -5.66
CA TYR A 164 -19.15 -1.65 -4.44
C TYR A 164 -18.53 -2.37 -3.23
N SER A 165 -18.81 -3.67 -3.04
CA SER A 165 -18.28 -4.43 -1.90
C SER A 165 -16.75 -4.45 -1.87
N ALA A 166 -16.10 -4.50 -3.03
CA ALA A 166 -14.65 -4.45 -3.16
C ALA A 166 -14.01 -3.09 -2.78
N HIS A 167 -14.79 -2.01 -2.75
CA HIS A 167 -14.31 -0.63 -2.52
C HIS A 167 -14.97 0.07 -1.32
N ARG A 168 -15.97 -0.55 -0.68
CA ARG A 168 -16.77 0.08 0.37
C ARG A 168 -15.93 0.52 1.56
N ASN A 169 -16.35 1.59 2.21
CA ASN A 169 -15.77 2.00 3.48
C ASN A 169 -16.32 1.20 4.67
N LEU A 170 -15.55 1.22 5.76
CA LEU A 170 -15.94 0.68 7.04
C LEU A 170 -17.21 1.37 7.54
N GLY A 171 -18.19 0.59 8.00
CA GLY A 171 -19.45 1.10 8.51
C GLY A 171 -20.44 1.54 7.42
N GLU A 172 -20.15 1.24 6.16
CA GLU A 172 -21.04 1.50 5.02
C GLU A 172 -21.49 0.22 4.32
N ASP A 173 -22.73 0.20 3.82
CA ASP A 173 -23.26 -0.92 3.03
C ASP A 173 -24.31 -0.45 2.01
N LEU A 174 -24.51 -1.26 0.96
CA LEU A 174 -25.61 -1.08 0.01
C LEU A 174 -26.88 -1.75 0.55
N GLU A 175 -27.97 -1.00 0.57
CA GLU A 175 -29.30 -1.55 0.85
C GLU A 175 -29.91 -2.12 -0.43
N ASP A 176 -29.90 -1.35 -1.53
CA ASP A 176 -30.49 -1.80 -2.79
C ASP A 176 -29.83 -1.18 -4.04
N VAL A 177 -30.02 -1.85 -5.17
CA VAL A 177 -29.60 -1.41 -6.51
C VAL A 177 -30.83 -1.38 -7.43
N VAL A 178 -31.36 -0.17 -7.65
CA VAL A 178 -32.57 0.08 -8.44
C VAL A 178 -32.17 0.49 -9.85
N ILE A 179 -32.63 -0.26 -10.84
CA ILE A 179 -32.52 0.14 -12.25
C ILE A 179 -33.74 0.98 -12.58
N VAL A 180 -33.53 2.22 -13.03
CA VAL A 180 -34.62 3.15 -13.35
C VAL A 180 -35.17 2.87 -14.75
N ASP A 181 -36.47 3.04 -14.92
CA ASP A 181 -37.11 2.91 -16.25
C ASP A 181 -36.94 4.20 -17.06
N THR A 182 -37.23 4.16 -18.36
CA THR A 182 -37.04 5.30 -19.26
C THR A 182 -38.29 5.71 -20.02
N ALA A 183 -38.47 7.01 -20.24
CA ALA A 183 -39.51 7.60 -21.09
C ALA A 183 -38.88 8.14 -22.40
N PRO A 184 -39.46 7.84 -23.57
CA PRO A 184 -38.90 8.25 -24.85
C PRO A 184 -39.16 9.73 -25.20
N TYR A 185 -38.14 10.39 -25.73
CA TYR A 185 -38.19 11.75 -26.28
C TYR A 185 -37.55 11.82 -27.67
N PHE A 186 -38.00 12.74 -28.51
CA PHE A 186 -37.54 12.91 -29.90
C PHE A 186 -37.11 14.36 -30.15
N LEU A 187 -36.06 14.54 -30.95
CA LEU A 187 -35.61 15.86 -31.41
C LEU A 187 -36.52 16.35 -32.54
N THR A 188 -36.84 17.65 -32.53
CA THR A 188 -37.60 18.33 -33.58
C THR A 188 -36.88 19.59 -34.01
N GLY A 189 -37.08 20.06 -35.25
CA GLY A 189 -36.60 21.36 -35.71
C GLY A 189 -35.86 21.35 -37.05
N GLU A 190 -35.09 22.41 -37.32
CA GLU A 190 -34.36 22.64 -38.58
C GLU A 190 -32.91 23.05 -38.30
N ILE A 191 -31.95 22.30 -38.86
CA ILE A 191 -30.51 22.55 -38.74
C ILE A 191 -29.90 22.74 -40.13
N GLU A 192 -29.17 23.85 -40.31
CA GLU A 192 -28.44 24.14 -41.54
C GLU A 192 -27.03 23.54 -41.51
N LEU A 193 -26.71 22.82 -42.58
CA LEU A 193 -25.43 22.16 -42.80
C LEU A 193 -24.47 23.01 -43.66
N GLU A 194 -23.18 22.75 -43.52
CA GLU A 194 -22.16 23.24 -44.44
C GLU A 194 -22.24 22.54 -45.81
N GLY A 195 -21.84 23.22 -46.89
CA GLY A 195 -22.07 22.73 -48.27
C GLY A 195 -21.30 21.47 -48.70
N PHE A 196 -20.43 20.90 -47.86
CA PHE A 196 -19.51 19.81 -48.22
C PHE A 196 -19.52 18.61 -47.25
N CYS A 197 -20.47 18.51 -46.32
CA CYS A 197 -20.53 17.40 -45.35
C CYS A 197 -21.53 16.29 -45.75
N ASN A 198 -21.33 15.06 -45.22
CA ASN A 198 -22.31 13.99 -45.33
C ASN A 198 -23.47 14.23 -44.33
N PRO A 199 -24.74 14.41 -44.78
CA PRO A 199 -25.88 14.59 -43.89
C PRO A 199 -26.08 13.44 -42.90
N ALA A 200 -25.84 12.20 -43.32
CA ALA A 200 -26.05 11.02 -42.48
C ALA A 200 -25.09 11.00 -41.29
N GLU A 201 -23.81 11.33 -41.55
CA GLU A 201 -22.78 11.44 -40.52
C GLU A 201 -23.11 12.56 -39.53
N VAL A 202 -23.48 13.76 -40.01
CA VAL A 202 -23.85 14.88 -39.15
C VAL A 202 -25.09 14.56 -38.32
N TYR A 203 -26.12 13.93 -38.92
CA TYR A 203 -27.32 13.48 -38.22
C TYR A 203 -26.97 12.51 -37.09
N ALA A 204 -26.13 11.51 -37.37
CA ALA A 204 -25.67 10.54 -36.38
C ALA A 204 -24.88 11.21 -35.24
N ARG A 205 -23.98 12.16 -35.56
CA ARG A 205 -23.20 12.92 -34.57
C ARG A 205 -24.09 13.79 -33.68
N ILE A 206 -25.12 14.43 -34.24
CA ILE A 206 -26.13 15.19 -33.47
C ILE A 206 -26.84 14.28 -32.48
N PHE A 207 -27.41 13.18 -32.97
CA PHE A 207 -28.12 12.24 -32.10
C PHE A 207 -27.22 11.64 -31.03
N PHE A 208 -26.00 11.23 -31.39
CA PHE A 208 -25.05 10.69 -30.44
C PHE A 208 -24.64 11.70 -29.36
N ALA A 209 -24.37 12.95 -29.74
CA ALA A 209 -23.99 13.99 -28.79
C ALA A 209 -25.16 14.35 -27.86
N CYS A 210 -26.35 14.58 -28.43
CA CYS A 210 -27.55 14.89 -27.65
C CYS A 210 -27.97 13.74 -26.75
N GLU A 211 -27.96 12.49 -27.24
CA GLU A 211 -28.28 11.32 -26.44
C GLU A 211 -27.35 11.21 -25.25
N ARG A 212 -26.03 11.36 -25.42
CA ARG A 212 -25.07 11.32 -24.30
C ARG A 212 -25.23 12.46 -23.32
N CYS A 213 -25.48 13.68 -23.82
CA CYS A 213 -25.76 14.85 -22.97
C CYS A 213 -27.02 14.62 -22.13
N ILE A 214 -28.04 13.96 -22.70
CA ILE A 214 -29.28 13.60 -22.02
C ILE A 214 -29.08 12.40 -21.11
N SER A 215 -28.40 11.33 -21.51
CA SER A 215 -28.35 10.07 -20.77
C SER A 215 -27.26 10.03 -19.70
N SER A 216 -26.16 10.77 -19.83
CA SER A 216 -25.03 10.68 -18.91
C SER A 216 -24.65 12.01 -18.25
N GLY A 217 -24.48 11.98 -16.93
CA GLY A 217 -23.82 13.03 -16.16
C GLY A 217 -22.29 12.93 -16.13
N PHE A 218 -21.68 11.96 -16.84
CA PHE A 218 -20.23 11.72 -16.81
C PHE A 218 -19.52 12.14 -18.11
N TYR A 219 -18.34 12.73 -17.94
CA TYR A 219 -17.42 13.05 -19.02
C TYR A 219 -16.11 12.28 -18.80
N VAL A 220 -15.74 11.46 -19.80
CA VAL A 220 -14.56 10.60 -19.72
C VAL A 220 -13.55 10.97 -20.80
N HIS A 221 -12.31 11.17 -20.37
CA HIS A 221 -11.16 11.50 -21.20
C HIS A 221 -10.07 10.44 -21.09
N ARG A 222 -9.13 10.38 -22.03
CA ARG A 222 -7.89 9.61 -21.83
C ARG A 222 -7.03 10.37 -20.82
N TYR A 223 -6.34 9.64 -19.95
CA TYR A 223 -5.42 10.28 -18.99
C TYR A 223 -4.30 11.05 -19.71
N GLU A 224 -3.82 10.52 -20.84
CA GLU A 224 -2.82 11.17 -21.69
C GLU A 224 -3.28 12.55 -22.17
N ASP A 225 -4.53 12.67 -22.63
CA ASP A 225 -5.09 13.94 -23.11
C ASP A 225 -5.18 14.97 -21.98
N VAL A 226 -5.61 14.53 -20.79
CA VAL A 226 -5.71 15.40 -19.60
C VAL A 226 -4.33 15.84 -19.12
N PHE A 227 -3.35 14.95 -19.14
CA PHE A 227 -1.97 15.26 -18.80
C PHE A 227 -1.34 16.23 -19.83
N ALA A 228 -1.57 16.00 -21.13
CA ALA A 228 -1.10 16.89 -22.20
C ALA A 228 -1.70 18.29 -22.14
N ALA A 229 -2.88 18.45 -21.51
CA ALA A 229 -3.50 19.74 -21.22
C ALA A 229 -2.82 20.51 -20.06
N GLY A 230 -1.79 19.94 -19.42
CA GLY A 230 -0.99 20.58 -18.37
C GLY A 230 -1.52 20.40 -16.95
N VAL A 231 -2.33 19.37 -16.70
CA VAL A 231 -2.81 19.03 -15.35
C VAL A 231 -1.70 18.31 -14.57
N ASP A 232 -1.40 18.82 -13.37
CA ASP A 232 -0.43 18.21 -12.45
C ASP A 232 -0.86 16.80 -12.00
N LEU A 233 0.12 15.94 -11.70
CA LEU A 233 -0.12 14.53 -11.37
C LEU A 233 -0.97 14.33 -10.09
N ASP A 234 -0.84 15.22 -9.11
CA ASP A 234 -1.62 15.17 -7.87
C ASP A 234 -3.12 15.42 -8.10
N LYS A 235 -3.46 16.28 -9.06
CA LYS A 235 -4.83 16.52 -9.52
C LYS A 235 -5.32 15.42 -10.45
N LEU A 236 -4.47 14.94 -11.35
CA LEU A 236 -4.80 13.90 -12.32
C LEU A 236 -5.21 12.58 -11.63
N PHE A 237 -4.55 12.24 -10.52
CA PHE A 237 -4.80 11.03 -9.73
C PHE A 237 -5.61 11.28 -8.46
N LEU A 238 -6.32 12.42 -8.39
CA LEU A 238 -7.17 12.75 -7.26
C LEU A 238 -8.37 11.80 -7.18
N GLY A 239 -8.58 11.22 -5.99
CA GLY A 239 -9.67 10.27 -5.77
C GLY A 239 -9.34 8.87 -6.27
N PRO A 240 -10.34 8.07 -6.67
CA PRO A 240 -10.13 6.69 -7.09
C PRO A 240 -9.63 6.58 -8.52
N LEU A 241 -8.66 5.68 -8.72
CA LEU A 241 -8.11 5.38 -10.05
C LEU A 241 -9.14 4.60 -10.89
N THR A 242 -9.59 5.22 -11.97
CA THR A 242 -10.40 4.59 -13.01
C THR A 242 -9.52 3.91 -14.06
N ARG A 243 -9.92 2.72 -14.51
CA ARG A 243 -9.12 1.87 -15.42
C ARG A 243 -9.25 2.25 -16.89
N HIS A 244 -10.40 2.79 -17.30
CA HIS A 244 -10.72 2.99 -18.71
C HIS A 244 -10.70 4.45 -19.17
N GLY A 245 -10.51 5.41 -18.25
CA GLY A 245 -10.34 6.83 -18.59
C GLY A 245 -10.58 7.74 -17.39
N HIS A 246 -10.02 8.95 -17.44
CA HIS A 246 -10.18 9.98 -16.41
C HIS A 246 -11.61 10.53 -16.45
N ILE A 247 -12.29 10.55 -15.30
CA ILE A 247 -13.66 11.08 -15.16
C ILE A 247 -13.57 12.44 -14.48
N ASP A 248 -14.02 13.49 -15.18
CA ASP A 248 -13.94 14.88 -14.71
C ASP A 248 -14.90 15.15 -13.54
N ASP A 249 -14.35 15.49 -12.37
CA ASP A 249 -15.09 15.82 -11.15
C ASP A 249 -15.97 17.05 -11.27
N GLU A 250 -15.49 18.10 -11.94
CA GLU A 250 -16.17 19.40 -11.99
C GLU A 250 -17.45 19.33 -12.82
N ARG A 251 -17.52 18.35 -13.72
CA ARG A 251 -18.64 18.15 -14.63
C ARG A 251 -19.59 17.04 -14.20
N ILE A 252 -19.32 16.34 -13.10
CA ILE A 252 -20.28 15.41 -12.51
C ILE A 252 -21.47 16.24 -12.03
N SER A 253 -22.58 16.16 -12.77
CA SER A 253 -23.79 16.89 -12.42
C SER A 253 -24.32 16.46 -11.05
N SER A 254 -25.00 17.39 -10.36
CA SER A 254 -25.81 17.09 -9.19
C SER A 254 -26.81 15.98 -9.49
N ALA A 255 -27.25 15.28 -8.44
CA ALA A 255 -28.20 14.18 -8.57
C ALA A 255 -29.47 14.60 -9.32
N GLN A 256 -29.94 15.83 -9.09
CA GLN A 256 -30.93 16.48 -9.92
C GLN A 256 -30.23 17.34 -10.98
N ARG A 257 -30.39 16.97 -12.25
CA ARG A 257 -29.89 17.76 -13.38
C ARG A 257 -31.03 18.12 -14.31
N THR A 258 -30.92 19.29 -14.93
CA THR A 258 -31.86 19.73 -15.95
C THR A 258 -31.09 19.98 -17.23
N VAL A 259 -31.47 19.30 -18.31
CA VAL A 259 -30.93 19.55 -19.64
C VAL A 259 -31.88 20.47 -20.36
N THR A 260 -31.40 21.63 -20.78
CA THR A 260 -32.20 22.64 -21.49
C THR A 260 -31.96 22.56 -22.99
N LEU A 261 -32.88 23.11 -23.78
CA LEU A 261 -32.67 23.24 -25.23
C LEU A 261 -31.44 24.10 -25.56
N VAL A 262 -31.09 25.07 -24.71
CA VAL A 262 -29.90 25.92 -24.91
C VAL A 262 -28.62 25.10 -24.83
N ASP A 263 -28.56 24.14 -23.89
CA ASP A 263 -27.41 23.23 -23.75
C ASP A 263 -27.23 22.38 -25.02
N LEU A 264 -28.35 21.83 -25.53
CA LEU A 264 -28.35 21.02 -26.76
C LEU A 264 -28.01 21.85 -28.01
N ILE A 265 -28.50 23.08 -28.12
CA ILE A 265 -28.15 23.99 -29.22
C ILE A 265 -26.64 24.28 -29.19
N GLY A 266 -26.10 24.62 -28.01
CA GLY A 266 -24.67 24.88 -27.85
C GLY A 266 -23.80 23.68 -28.22
N LEU A 267 -24.25 22.47 -27.87
CA LEU A 267 -23.60 21.22 -28.22
C LEU A 267 -23.64 20.96 -29.74
N ILE A 268 -24.81 21.09 -30.36
CA ILE A 268 -25.00 20.86 -31.80
C ILE A 268 -24.18 21.84 -32.64
N GLN A 269 -24.10 23.10 -32.21
CA GLN A 269 -23.35 24.16 -32.91
C GLN A 269 -21.83 23.89 -32.96
N GLN A 270 -21.31 23.03 -32.07
CA GLN A 270 -19.89 22.62 -32.05
C GLN A 270 -19.59 21.42 -32.96
N ILE A 271 -20.62 20.79 -33.55
CA ILE A 271 -20.44 19.63 -34.42
C ILE A 271 -19.94 20.10 -35.79
N ASP A 272 -18.80 19.55 -36.21
CA ASP A 272 -18.24 19.80 -37.53
C ASP A 272 -19.23 19.43 -38.64
N GLY A 273 -19.45 20.34 -39.59
CA GLY A 273 -20.50 20.26 -40.62
C GLY A 273 -21.83 20.94 -40.27
N VAL A 274 -22.04 21.40 -39.03
CA VAL A 274 -23.21 22.22 -38.66
C VAL A 274 -22.87 23.71 -38.84
N ARG A 275 -23.65 24.40 -39.68
CA ARG A 275 -23.51 25.85 -39.89
C ARG A 275 -24.32 26.65 -38.89
N GLN A 276 -25.60 26.31 -38.72
CA GLN A 276 -26.52 27.05 -37.84
C GLN A 276 -27.69 26.18 -37.41
N VAL A 277 -28.11 26.30 -36.14
CA VAL A 277 -29.38 25.74 -35.65
C VAL A 277 -30.47 26.81 -35.79
N HIS A 278 -31.48 26.58 -36.64
CA HIS A 278 -32.58 27.53 -36.86
C HIS A 278 -33.71 27.35 -35.83
N GLU A 279 -34.08 26.09 -35.61
CA GLU A 279 -35.12 25.71 -34.65
C GLU A 279 -34.74 24.37 -34.03
N LEU A 280 -34.91 24.23 -32.71
CA LEU A 280 -34.72 22.97 -31.99
C LEU A 280 -35.80 22.83 -30.92
N GLY A 281 -36.43 21.67 -30.88
CA GLY A 281 -37.39 21.28 -29.86
C GLY A 281 -37.20 19.83 -29.41
N LEU A 282 -37.85 19.50 -28.31
CA LEU A 282 -37.96 18.14 -27.79
C LEU A 282 -39.45 17.82 -27.64
N VAL A 283 -39.86 16.63 -28.05
CA VAL A 283 -41.23 16.14 -27.85
C VAL A 283 -41.23 14.76 -27.19
N ASP A 284 -42.22 14.50 -26.35
CA ASP A 284 -42.46 13.17 -25.80
C ASP A 284 -43.12 12.21 -26.82
N ALA A 285 -43.38 10.96 -26.43
CA ALA A 285 -44.09 10.00 -27.27
C ALA A 285 -45.52 10.41 -27.68
N GLN A 286 -46.13 11.38 -26.99
CA GLN A 286 -47.45 11.93 -27.31
C GLN A 286 -47.36 13.21 -28.15
N GLY A 287 -46.15 13.62 -28.54
CA GLY A 287 -45.90 14.83 -29.32
C GLY A 287 -46.04 16.13 -28.52
N GLN A 288 -46.06 16.07 -27.19
CA GLN A 288 -46.08 17.27 -26.35
C GLN A 288 -44.68 17.87 -26.25
N PRO A 289 -44.52 19.20 -26.43
CA PRO A 289 -43.23 19.85 -26.36
C PRO A 289 -42.70 19.88 -24.92
N ALA A 290 -41.40 19.65 -24.76
CA ALA A 290 -40.67 19.80 -23.51
C ALA A 290 -39.59 20.89 -23.65
N GLU A 291 -39.68 21.93 -22.83
CA GLU A 291 -38.68 23.02 -22.80
C GLU A 291 -37.38 22.62 -22.09
N SER A 292 -37.48 21.64 -21.18
CA SER A 292 -36.35 21.10 -20.43
C SER A 292 -36.62 19.66 -19.99
N LEU A 293 -35.56 18.86 -19.89
CA LEU A 293 -35.61 17.51 -19.34
C LEU A 293 -35.04 17.51 -17.94
N SER A 294 -35.89 17.25 -16.94
CA SER A 294 -35.47 17.08 -15.55
C SER A 294 -35.15 15.63 -15.26
N PHE A 295 -33.99 15.40 -14.67
CA PHE A 295 -33.55 14.10 -14.18
C PHE A 295 -33.68 14.13 -12.68
N ASP A 296 -34.65 13.38 -12.18
CA ASP A 296 -34.81 13.14 -10.76
C ASP A 296 -34.63 11.64 -10.51
N PRO A 297 -33.55 11.21 -9.86
CA PRO A 297 -33.33 9.81 -9.57
C PRO A 297 -34.44 9.24 -8.68
N SER A 298 -35.07 10.06 -7.84
CA SER A 298 -36.22 9.61 -7.05
C SER A 298 -37.47 9.34 -7.89
N ALA A 299 -37.55 9.89 -9.11
CA ALA A 299 -38.61 9.57 -10.04
C ALA A 299 -38.39 8.17 -10.64
N SER A 300 -39.46 7.38 -10.74
CA SER A 300 -39.39 6.01 -11.28
C SER A 300 -39.00 5.94 -12.76
N VAL A 301 -38.95 7.07 -13.47
CA VAL A 301 -38.74 7.12 -14.93
C VAL A 301 -37.85 8.30 -15.32
N CYS A 302 -36.80 8.05 -16.09
CA CYS A 302 -35.87 9.06 -16.63
C CYS A 302 -36.11 9.32 -18.12
N PRO A 303 -35.93 10.56 -18.63
CA PRO A 303 -36.06 10.85 -20.06
C PRO A 303 -34.88 10.24 -20.85
N ARG A 304 -35.19 9.64 -22.01
CA ARG A 304 -34.20 9.07 -22.95
C ARG A 304 -34.50 9.52 -24.37
N LEU A 305 -33.46 9.97 -25.07
CA LEU A 305 -33.58 10.32 -26.48
C LEU A 305 -33.69 9.04 -27.33
N GLN A 306 -34.69 8.97 -28.21
CA GLN A 306 -34.88 7.87 -29.14
C GLN A 306 -34.52 8.27 -30.58
N PHE A 307 -33.77 7.40 -31.24
CA PHE A 307 -33.53 7.52 -32.68
C PHE A 307 -34.82 7.13 -33.44
N PRO A 308 -35.25 7.91 -34.46
CA PRO A 308 -36.46 7.59 -35.21
C PRO A 308 -36.45 6.19 -35.82
N ALA A 309 -37.50 5.40 -35.59
CA ALA A 309 -37.57 4.04 -36.13
C ALA A 309 -37.87 4.05 -37.63
N ASN A 310 -38.67 5.01 -38.08
CA ASN A 310 -39.11 5.18 -39.45
C ASN A 310 -39.17 6.67 -39.82
N ALA A 311 -39.37 6.93 -41.11
CA ALA A 311 -39.50 8.28 -41.61
C ALA A 311 -40.67 9.05 -40.95
N ASP A 312 -41.74 8.45 -40.46
CA ASP A 312 -42.86 9.22 -39.86
C ASP A 312 -42.54 9.74 -38.44
N GLN A 313 -41.57 9.13 -37.75
CA GLN A 313 -41.11 9.54 -36.41
C GLN A 313 -39.93 10.52 -36.44
N ASP A 314 -39.34 10.75 -37.61
CA ASP A 314 -38.29 11.74 -37.77
C ASP A 314 -38.93 13.14 -37.82
N LEU A 315 -38.50 14.02 -36.93
CA LEU A 315 -39.01 15.38 -36.78
C LEU A 315 -37.91 16.43 -36.89
N LEU A 316 -36.67 16.01 -37.17
CA LEU A 316 -35.49 16.86 -37.28
C LEU A 316 -35.07 16.98 -38.74
N HIS A 317 -35.08 18.19 -39.27
CA HIS A 317 -34.79 18.46 -40.67
C HIS A 317 -33.39 19.04 -40.87
N LEU A 318 -32.59 18.40 -41.72
CA LEU A 318 -31.29 18.92 -42.15
C LEU A 318 -31.42 19.61 -43.51
N VAL A 319 -30.94 20.86 -43.60
CA VAL A 319 -31.02 21.68 -44.82
C VAL A 319 -29.65 22.19 -45.24
N PHE A 320 -29.39 22.29 -46.54
CA PHE A 320 -28.18 22.93 -47.06
C PHE A 320 -28.52 24.34 -47.55
N GLY A 321 -27.82 25.35 -47.03
CA GLY A 321 -27.79 26.72 -47.56
C GLY A 321 -29.14 27.31 -47.94
N ARG A 322 -29.76 28.11 -47.06
CA ARG A 322 -30.98 28.83 -47.43
C ARG A 322 -30.74 29.75 -48.64
N ASN A 323 -31.31 29.40 -49.79
CA ASN A 323 -31.94 30.41 -50.63
C ASN A 323 -33.31 30.70 -50.00
N ALA A 324 -33.38 31.73 -49.16
CA ALA A 324 -34.63 32.20 -48.59
C ALA A 324 -35.64 32.49 -49.73
N GLY A 325 -36.76 31.76 -49.76
CA GLY A 325 -37.93 32.14 -50.57
C GLY A 325 -38.45 31.14 -51.61
N ALA A 326 -38.10 29.86 -51.60
CA ALA A 326 -38.87 28.88 -52.37
C ALA A 326 -40.17 28.53 -51.62
N ALA A 327 -41.21 29.34 -51.84
CA ALA A 327 -42.57 29.00 -51.44
C ALA A 327 -42.92 27.59 -51.96
N LEU A 328 -43.43 26.76 -51.06
CA LEU A 328 -43.92 25.41 -51.34
C LEU A 328 -44.83 25.44 -52.57
N ALA A 329 -44.36 24.89 -53.69
CA ALA A 329 -45.24 24.44 -54.74
C ALA A 329 -46.21 23.39 -54.13
N PRO A 330 -47.46 23.28 -54.61
CA PRO A 330 -48.39 22.26 -54.14
C PRO A 330 -47.71 20.90 -54.22
N GLU A 331 -47.61 20.18 -53.10
CA GLU A 331 -47.01 18.86 -53.09
C GLU A 331 -47.94 17.89 -53.82
N ASP A 332 -47.60 17.51 -55.05
CA ASP A 332 -48.17 16.32 -55.68
C ASP A 332 -47.72 15.07 -54.90
N ASP A 333 -48.55 14.01 -54.90
CA ASP A 333 -48.31 12.76 -54.15
C ASP A 333 -46.94 12.11 -54.46
N GLU A 334 -46.41 12.35 -55.65
CA GLU A 334 -45.10 11.87 -56.10
C GLU A 334 -43.93 12.57 -55.37
N ALA A 335 -44.03 13.89 -55.14
CA ALA A 335 -43.03 14.65 -54.38
C ALA A 335 -43.00 14.23 -52.89
N ARG A 336 -44.16 13.90 -52.32
CA ARG A 336 -44.27 13.35 -50.96
C ARG A 336 -43.62 11.97 -50.85
N ARG A 337 -43.85 11.08 -51.83
CA ARG A 337 -43.19 9.76 -51.87
C ARG A 337 -41.68 9.89 -51.95
N LEU A 338 -41.18 10.71 -52.88
CA LEU A 338 -39.74 10.87 -53.09
C LEU A 338 -39.02 11.46 -51.87
N ARG A 339 -39.67 12.40 -51.16
CA ARG A 339 -39.18 12.92 -49.87
C ARG A 339 -39.13 11.84 -48.80
N LYS A 340 -40.19 11.04 -48.67
CA LYS A 340 -40.25 9.94 -47.69
C LYS A 340 -39.20 8.87 -47.96
N GLU A 341 -38.95 8.52 -49.23
CA GLU A 341 -37.90 7.60 -49.64
C GLU A 341 -36.50 8.14 -49.28
N ARG A 342 -36.15 9.36 -49.72
CA ARG A 342 -34.86 9.99 -49.37
C ARG A 342 -34.61 10.07 -47.87
N ARG A 343 -35.67 10.32 -47.10
CA ARG A 343 -35.59 10.37 -45.63
C ARG A 343 -35.36 9.00 -45.01
N THR A 344 -35.97 7.97 -45.59
CA THR A 344 -35.74 6.59 -45.17
C THR A 344 -34.30 6.17 -45.43
N ASP A 345 -33.75 6.55 -46.60
CA ASP A 345 -32.35 6.28 -46.95
C ASP A 345 -31.39 7.01 -45.99
N LEU A 346 -31.62 8.31 -45.75
CA LEU A 346 -30.85 9.11 -44.78
C LEU A 346 -30.85 8.47 -43.38
N LEU A 347 -32.03 8.07 -42.89
CA LEU A 347 -32.15 7.44 -41.58
C LEU A 347 -31.46 6.07 -41.53
N SER A 348 -31.43 5.32 -42.63
CA SER A 348 -30.70 4.05 -42.68
C SER A 348 -29.19 4.27 -42.60
N GLU A 349 -28.64 5.21 -43.36
CA GLU A 349 -27.21 5.52 -43.36
C GLU A 349 -26.78 6.15 -42.02
N ALA A 350 -27.58 7.07 -41.48
CA ALA A 350 -27.33 7.69 -40.19
C ALA A 350 -27.40 6.67 -39.04
N ARG A 351 -28.20 5.61 -39.17
CA ARG A 351 -28.24 4.53 -38.18
C ARG A 351 -26.95 3.72 -38.18
N ASP A 352 -26.40 3.43 -39.36
CA ASP A 352 -25.12 2.73 -39.48
C ASP A 352 -23.97 3.56 -38.89
N GLU A 353 -23.93 4.86 -39.18
CA GLU A 353 -22.95 5.80 -38.60
C GLU A 353 -23.12 5.92 -37.07
N LEU A 354 -24.36 5.99 -36.57
CA LEU A 354 -24.62 6.03 -35.13
C LEU A 354 -24.11 4.77 -34.42
N VAL A 355 -24.30 3.60 -35.03
CA VAL A 355 -23.76 2.33 -34.50
C VAL A 355 -22.23 2.37 -34.44
N GLN A 356 -21.56 2.95 -35.43
CA GLN A 356 -20.09 3.11 -35.41
C GLN A 356 -19.63 4.04 -34.27
N LEU A 357 -20.28 5.19 -34.08
CA LEU A 357 -19.98 6.12 -32.99
C LEU A 357 -20.17 5.47 -31.62
N GLN A 358 -21.28 4.74 -31.43
CA GLN A 358 -21.54 3.99 -30.20
C GLN A 358 -20.51 2.89 -29.97
N PHE A 359 -20.13 2.16 -31.02
CA PHE A 359 -19.10 1.14 -30.92
C PHE A 359 -17.75 1.74 -30.53
N GLY A 360 -17.34 2.85 -31.16
CA GLY A 360 -16.11 3.56 -30.83
C GLY A 360 -16.08 4.02 -29.37
N PHE A 361 -17.20 4.57 -28.87
CA PHE A 361 -17.31 4.98 -27.47
C PHE A 361 -17.27 3.81 -26.50
N ARG A 362 -17.98 2.71 -26.79
CA ARG A 362 -17.92 1.48 -25.99
C ARG A 362 -16.54 0.84 -26.01
N ALA A 363 -15.85 0.87 -27.15
CA ALA A 363 -14.47 0.38 -27.25
C ALA A 363 -13.54 1.21 -26.37
N PHE A 364 -13.68 2.54 -26.39
CA PHE A 364 -12.94 3.43 -25.49
C PHE A 364 -13.24 3.11 -24.01
N ARG A 365 -14.52 3.00 -23.63
CA ARG A 365 -14.94 2.67 -22.26
C ARG A 365 -14.53 1.28 -21.76
N ASN A 366 -14.09 0.39 -22.65
CA ASN A 366 -13.55 -0.93 -22.31
C ASN A 366 -12.01 -1.01 -22.45
N SER A 367 -11.36 0.07 -22.90
CA SER A 367 -9.91 0.08 -23.16
C SER A 367 -9.14 0.54 -21.92
N ARG A 368 -8.30 -0.34 -21.37
CA ARG A 368 -7.45 0.00 -20.23
C ARG A 368 -6.39 1.04 -20.60
N GLN A 369 -6.22 2.03 -19.73
CA GLN A 369 -5.23 3.08 -19.89
C GLN A 369 -3.86 2.60 -19.36
N THR A 370 -2.78 3.11 -19.96
CA THR A 370 -1.40 2.84 -19.55
C THR A 370 -0.67 4.16 -19.34
N PHE A 371 0.03 4.31 -18.21
CA PHE A 371 0.61 5.60 -17.80
C PHE A 371 2.10 5.75 -18.15
N SER A 372 2.81 4.64 -18.30
CA SER A 372 4.25 4.60 -18.55
C SER A 372 4.70 5.28 -19.86
N GLN A 373 3.78 5.59 -20.76
CA GLN A 373 4.07 6.24 -22.03
C GLN A 373 4.22 7.77 -21.89
N PHE A 374 3.59 8.39 -20.90
CA PHE A 374 3.53 9.85 -20.77
C PHE A 374 3.95 10.37 -19.39
N ILE A 375 4.12 9.51 -18.37
CA ILE A 375 4.71 9.92 -17.09
C ILE A 375 6.24 9.76 -17.16
N PRO A 376 7.01 10.86 -17.17
CA PRO A 376 8.46 10.78 -17.20
C PRO A 376 9.00 10.31 -15.84
N VAL A 377 9.88 9.31 -15.87
CA VAL A 377 10.62 8.85 -14.68
C VAL A 377 12.11 9.15 -14.85
N PRO A 378 12.84 9.52 -13.77
CA PRO A 378 14.28 9.70 -13.86
C PRO A 378 15.00 8.44 -14.37
N GLU A 379 15.98 8.62 -15.24
CA GLU A 379 16.87 7.54 -15.69
C GLU A 379 18.28 7.83 -15.18
N GLY A 380 18.92 6.86 -14.55
CA GLY A 380 20.29 7.03 -14.05
C GLY A 380 21.32 6.38 -14.96
N GLN A 381 22.55 6.87 -14.86
CA GLN A 381 23.70 6.30 -15.52
C GLN A 381 24.34 5.24 -14.61
N ARG A 382 24.59 4.05 -15.16
CA ARG A 382 25.39 3.05 -14.45
C ARG A 382 26.81 3.57 -14.23
N ARG A 383 27.24 3.59 -12.97
CA ARG A 383 28.61 3.93 -12.56
C ARG A 383 29.20 2.80 -11.73
N ASP A 384 30.47 2.50 -11.98
CA ASP A 384 31.26 1.64 -11.10
C ASP A 384 31.91 2.54 -10.04
N LEU A 385 31.27 2.63 -8.87
CA LEU A 385 31.69 3.55 -7.83
C LEU A 385 32.77 2.95 -6.94
N ALA A 386 32.80 1.62 -6.83
CA ALA A 386 33.72 0.90 -5.96
C ALA A 386 35.15 0.81 -6.52
N ASP A 387 35.32 0.93 -7.86
CA ASP A 387 36.62 0.83 -8.52
C ASP A 387 37.65 1.80 -7.91
N TYR A 388 38.68 1.25 -7.27
CA TYR A 388 39.69 2.01 -6.54
C TYR A 388 41.04 1.95 -7.24
N TYR A 389 41.55 3.13 -7.60
CA TYR A 389 42.89 3.31 -8.13
C TYR A 389 43.84 3.82 -7.03
N SER A 390 44.88 3.04 -6.72
CA SER A 390 45.80 3.37 -5.63
C SER A 390 46.53 4.68 -5.85
N VAL A 391 46.51 5.57 -4.85
CA VAL A 391 47.28 6.83 -4.87
C VAL A 391 48.79 6.58 -4.91
N GLN A 392 49.24 5.38 -4.49
CA GLN A 392 50.64 4.98 -4.55
C GLN A 392 51.17 4.94 -5.99
N HIS A 393 50.29 4.78 -6.99
CA HIS A 393 50.67 4.82 -8.40
C HIS A 393 51.10 6.20 -8.89
N HIS A 394 50.68 7.27 -8.21
CA HIS A 394 51.05 8.64 -8.55
C HIS A 394 52.41 9.08 -7.98
N PHE A 395 53.00 8.28 -7.08
CA PHE A 395 54.32 8.59 -6.54
C PHE A 395 55.42 8.50 -7.61
N PRO A 396 56.45 9.36 -7.54
CA PRO A 396 57.62 9.27 -8.40
C PRO A 396 58.27 7.87 -8.32
N ALA A 397 58.77 7.37 -9.45
CA ALA A 397 59.33 6.01 -9.55
C ALA A 397 60.49 5.75 -8.57
N ILE A 398 61.21 6.78 -8.12
CA ILE A 398 62.28 6.65 -7.14
C ILE A 398 61.79 6.06 -5.80
N TYR A 399 60.53 6.25 -5.42
CA TYR A 399 59.95 5.68 -4.19
C TYR A 399 59.77 4.16 -4.28
N GLY A 400 59.68 3.60 -5.49
CA GLY A 400 59.57 2.15 -5.70
C GLY A 400 58.23 1.53 -5.30
N ILE A 401 57.21 2.35 -5.01
CA ILE A 401 55.88 1.90 -4.57
C ILE A 401 54.81 1.93 -5.67
N ASN A 402 55.04 2.69 -6.74
CA ASN A 402 54.12 2.80 -7.85
C ASN A 402 54.10 1.52 -8.72
N ARG A 403 53.35 1.55 -9.83
CA ARG A 403 53.17 0.39 -10.74
C ARG A 403 54.47 -0.22 -11.28
N HIS A 404 55.57 0.54 -11.31
CA HIS A 404 56.87 0.05 -11.79
C HIS A 404 57.63 -0.74 -10.71
N GLY A 405 57.28 -0.54 -9.44
CA GLY A 405 57.90 -1.22 -8.31
C GLY A 405 59.39 -0.92 -8.14
N VAL A 406 60.06 -1.76 -7.36
CA VAL A 406 61.52 -1.75 -7.21
C VAL A 406 62.12 -2.74 -8.21
N PRO A 407 63.16 -2.38 -8.99
CA PRO A 407 63.81 -3.30 -9.92
C PRO A 407 64.27 -4.60 -9.26
N ASP A 408 64.21 -5.73 -9.99
CA ASP A 408 64.62 -7.03 -9.46
C ASP A 408 66.09 -7.07 -9.03
N SER A 409 66.94 -6.31 -9.71
CA SER A 409 68.37 -6.14 -9.41
C SER A 409 68.66 -5.31 -8.15
N ALA A 410 67.66 -4.65 -7.57
CA ALA A 410 67.86 -3.79 -6.41
C ALA A 410 68.15 -4.62 -5.13
N PRO A 411 68.95 -4.08 -4.18
CA PRO A 411 69.26 -4.75 -2.93
C PRO A 411 67.99 -5.08 -2.10
N ALA A 412 68.04 -6.16 -1.32
CA ALA A 412 66.93 -6.59 -0.46
C ALA A 412 66.45 -5.49 0.50
N ARG A 413 67.39 -4.67 1.03
CA ARG A 413 67.07 -3.50 1.85
C ARG A 413 66.15 -2.51 1.12
N ARG A 414 66.40 -2.22 -0.17
CA ARG A 414 65.57 -1.28 -0.94
C ARG A 414 64.15 -1.83 -1.15
N LYS A 415 64.04 -3.13 -1.40
CA LYS A 415 62.74 -3.82 -1.50
C LYS A 415 61.97 -3.76 -0.17
N ALA A 416 62.66 -3.95 0.97
CA ALA A 416 62.07 -3.84 2.31
C ALA A 416 61.63 -2.41 2.66
N GLU A 417 62.43 -1.39 2.35
CA GLU A 417 62.06 0.03 2.56
C GLU A 417 60.83 0.43 1.75
N ALA A 418 60.74 -0.01 0.49
CA ALA A 418 59.56 0.23 -0.33
C ALA A 418 58.32 -0.50 0.25
N ALA A 419 58.46 -1.76 0.66
CA ALA A 419 57.40 -2.51 1.33
C ALA A 419 56.90 -1.83 2.62
N GLN A 420 57.82 -1.28 3.42
CA GLN A 420 57.46 -0.53 4.63
C GLN A 420 56.65 0.72 4.32
N LEU A 421 57.04 1.50 3.29
CA LEU A 421 56.27 2.67 2.87
C LEU A 421 54.90 2.29 2.29
N LYS A 422 54.81 1.21 1.51
CA LYS A 422 53.53 0.67 1.03
C LYS A 422 52.59 0.34 2.19
N ALA A 423 53.10 -0.36 3.20
CA ALA A 423 52.34 -0.73 4.39
C ALA A 423 51.91 0.50 5.21
N TYR A 424 52.74 1.55 5.28
CA TYR A 424 52.39 2.80 5.93
C TYR A 424 51.22 3.51 5.23
N LEU A 425 51.25 3.60 3.89
CA LEU A 425 50.21 4.25 3.08
C LEU A 425 48.92 3.44 2.96
N TYR A 426 48.96 2.14 3.24
CA TYR A 426 47.78 1.28 3.23
C TYR A 426 46.63 1.81 4.11
N LEU A 427 46.94 2.42 5.26
CA LEU A 427 45.91 2.90 6.19
C LEU A 427 44.97 3.96 5.58
N PRO A 428 45.46 5.11 5.08
CA PRO A 428 44.60 6.08 4.41
C PRO A 428 44.00 5.53 3.11
N GLU A 429 44.70 4.66 2.38
CA GLU A 429 44.15 4.04 1.17
C GLU A 429 42.94 3.16 1.45
N GLN A 430 43.01 2.32 2.49
CA GLN A 430 41.90 1.47 2.88
C GLN A 430 40.65 2.31 3.23
N LEU A 431 40.83 3.48 3.86
CA LEU A 431 39.71 4.39 4.16
C LEU A 431 39.08 4.96 2.89
N MET A 432 39.89 5.35 1.90
CA MET A 432 39.40 5.87 0.62
C MET A 432 38.70 4.77 -0.19
N ALA A 433 39.27 3.57 -0.21
CA ALA A 433 38.66 2.41 -0.83
C ALA A 433 37.31 2.07 -0.16
N ASP A 434 37.27 1.96 1.17
CA ASP A 434 36.02 1.70 1.89
C ASP A 434 34.97 2.80 1.62
N TYR A 435 35.38 4.07 1.50
CA TYR A 435 34.47 5.17 1.13
C TYR A 435 33.78 4.92 -0.22
N LEU A 436 34.56 4.54 -1.25
CA LEU A 436 34.03 4.20 -2.58
C LEU A 436 33.08 3.00 -2.54
N GLN A 437 33.42 1.97 -1.75
CA GLN A 437 32.51 0.84 -1.54
C GLN A 437 31.21 1.29 -0.87
N ASN A 438 31.26 2.22 0.09
CA ASN A 438 30.06 2.77 0.71
C ASN A 438 29.19 3.56 -0.28
N LEU A 439 29.80 4.30 -1.22
CA LEU A 439 29.05 4.97 -2.29
C LEU A 439 28.33 3.95 -3.18
N GLN A 440 29.00 2.86 -3.55
CA GLN A 440 28.42 1.78 -4.36
C GLN A 440 27.21 1.12 -3.69
N GLU A 441 27.24 1.01 -2.36
CA GLU A 441 26.22 0.33 -1.56
C GLU A 441 25.07 1.24 -1.11
N MET A 442 25.10 2.55 -1.44
CA MET A 442 24.04 3.50 -1.08
C MET A 442 22.66 3.04 -1.54
N ARG A 443 22.57 2.43 -2.74
CA ARG A 443 21.34 1.83 -3.27
C ARG A 443 20.70 0.82 -2.31
N ARG A 444 21.50 0.03 -1.60
CA ARG A 444 20.96 -0.95 -0.65
C ARG A 444 20.57 -0.29 0.66
N MET A 445 21.27 0.78 1.07
CA MET A 445 20.96 1.51 2.29
C MET A 445 19.57 2.17 2.26
N PHE A 446 19.12 2.55 1.07
CA PHE A 446 17.79 3.10 0.81
C PHE A 446 16.84 2.11 0.11
N SER A 447 17.12 0.81 0.14
CA SER A 447 16.20 -0.19 -0.41
C SER A 447 15.18 -0.68 0.62
N ILE A 448 14.10 -1.30 0.15
CA ILE A 448 13.14 -2.07 0.95
C ILE A 448 13.45 -3.57 1.01
N GLU A 449 14.66 -3.95 0.60
CA GLU A 449 15.12 -5.34 0.66
C GLU A 449 15.37 -5.77 2.11
N ASP A 450 15.09 -7.04 2.40
CA ASP A 450 15.33 -7.65 3.71
C ASP A 450 16.80 -8.06 3.90
N GLY A 451 17.18 -8.35 5.14
CA GLY A 451 18.43 -9.04 5.44
C GLY A 451 19.68 -8.15 5.51
N MET A 452 19.56 -6.84 5.32
CA MET A 452 20.66 -5.92 5.59
C MET A 452 20.98 -5.91 7.09
N ARG A 453 22.21 -6.31 7.45
CA ARG A 453 22.73 -6.31 8.84
C ARG A 453 23.97 -5.43 9.05
N GLN A 454 24.34 -4.64 8.05
CA GLN A 454 25.48 -3.72 8.09
C GLN A 454 25.16 -2.44 7.31
N SER A 455 25.77 -1.32 7.68
CA SER A 455 25.57 -0.02 7.03
C SER A 455 26.86 0.63 6.53
N TYR A 456 28.01 0.05 6.90
CA TYR A 456 29.28 0.33 6.29
C TYR A 456 29.88 -0.93 5.67
N PHE A 457 30.58 -0.73 4.58
CA PHE A 457 31.15 -1.77 3.75
C PHE A 457 32.64 -1.52 3.58
N THR A 458 33.37 -2.60 3.36
CA THR A 458 34.82 -2.58 3.17
C THR A 458 35.18 -3.25 1.86
N GLN A 459 36.27 -2.84 1.23
CA GLN A 459 36.80 -3.52 0.03
C GLN A 459 38.24 -4.00 0.23
N TYR A 460 38.57 -5.15 -0.37
CA TYR A 460 39.93 -5.70 -0.31
C TYR A 460 40.79 -5.09 -1.42
N ILE A 461 41.94 -4.51 -1.05
CA ILE A 461 42.91 -3.96 -2.01
C ILE A 461 43.86 -5.09 -2.45
N GLY A 462 43.63 -5.63 -3.65
CA GLY A 462 44.44 -6.71 -4.20
C GLY A 462 45.60 -6.24 -5.07
N ASN A 463 46.35 -7.21 -5.61
CA ASN A 463 47.45 -6.96 -6.54
C ASN A 463 47.01 -6.33 -7.88
N ASP A 464 45.72 -6.43 -8.20
CA ASP A 464 45.04 -5.75 -9.31
C ASP A 464 44.99 -4.24 -9.11
N SER A 465 44.69 -3.77 -7.90
CA SER A 465 44.69 -2.34 -7.56
C SER A 465 46.06 -1.80 -7.13
N LEU A 466 46.91 -2.63 -6.53
CA LEU A 466 48.26 -2.26 -6.09
C LEU A 466 49.23 -3.45 -6.15
N SER A 467 50.11 -3.44 -7.15
CA SER A 467 51.09 -4.52 -7.34
C SER A 467 51.94 -4.81 -6.08
N GLY A 468 51.98 -6.07 -5.67
CA GLY A 468 52.79 -6.58 -4.56
C GLY A 468 52.21 -6.32 -3.16
N ILE A 469 51.00 -5.77 -3.05
CA ILE A 469 50.35 -5.52 -1.75
C ILE A 469 50.01 -6.83 -1.02
N GLU A 470 49.66 -7.89 -1.77
CA GLU A 470 49.19 -9.13 -1.15
C GLU A 470 50.29 -9.82 -0.30
N ALA A 471 51.56 -9.61 -0.66
CA ALA A 471 52.70 -10.12 0.11
C ALA A 471 52.87 -9.43 1.47
N LEU A 472 52.18 -8.30 1.70
CA LEU A 472 52.20 -7.55 2.96
C LEU A 472 51.07 -7.97 3.92
N TYR A 473 50.08 -8.73 3.44
CA TYR A 473 49.04 -9.29 4.31
C TYR A 473 49.58 -10.45 5.13
N ALA A 474 49.22 -10.48 6.41
CA ALA A 474 49.61 -11.55 7.33
C ALA A 474 48.83 -12.86 7.08
N GLN A 475 47.66 -12.78 6.46
CA GLN A 475 46.74 -13.88 6.21
C GLN A 475 46.25 -13.85 4.77
N ASP A 476 45.56 -14.91 4.33
CA ASP A 476 44.97 -14.95 2.99
C ASP A 476 43.87 -13.89 2.80
N ARG A 477 43.43 -13.74 1.55
CA ARG A 477 42.41 -12.77 1.15
C ARG A 477 41.09 -12.94 1.90
N ALA A 478 40.64 -14.17 2.14
CA ALA A 478 39.35 -14.42 2.79
C ALA A 478 39.39 -13.99 4.26
N HIS A 479 40.44 -14.38 4.98
CA HIS A 479 40.66 -13.97 6.36
C HIS A 479 40.83 -12.46 6.50
N THR A 480 41.61 -11.84 5.59
CA THR A 480 41.81 -10.39 5.60
C THR A 480 40.51 -9.63 5.37
N THR A 481 39.67 -10.11 4.44
CA THR A 481 38.36 -9.49 4.15
C THR A 481 37.43 -9.56 5.36
N GLU A 482 37.35 -10.71 6.05
CA GLU A 482 36.54 -10.80 7.28
C GLU A 482 37.14 -9.98 8.42
N ALA A 483 38.47 -9.91 8.54
CA ALA A 483 39.11 -9.08 9.57
C ALA A 483 38.77 -7.59 9.37
N LEU A 484 38.81 -7.08 8.14
CA LEU A 484 38.39 -5.70 7.81
C LEU A 484 36.92 -5.48 8.15
N ALA A 485 36.05 -6.39 7.71
CA ALA A 485 34.62 -6.33 8.01
C ALA A 485 34.35 -6.37 9.52
N ALA A 486 35.07 -7.20 10.28
CA ALA A 486 34.94 -7.32 11.73
C ALA A 486 35.37 -6.03 12.46
N VAL A 487 36.49 -5.41 12.05
CA VAL A 487 36.91 -4.10 12.57
C VAL A 487 35.84 -3.05 12.29
N ARG A 488 35.29 -3.02 11.07
CA ARG A 488 34.24 -2.05 10.74
C ARG A 488 32.96 -2.28 11.54
N ARG A 489 32.55 -3.54 11.70
CA ARG A 489 31.36 -3.97 12.44
C ARG A 489 31.39 -3.54 13.92
N GLN A 490 32.56 -3.49 14.54
CA GLN A 490 32.72 -3.00 15.92
C GLN A 490 32.33 -1.52 16.09
N HIS A 491 32.49 -0.72 15.02
CA HIS A 491 32.22 0.72 15.03
C HIS A 491 30.96 1.09 14.24
N ASP A 492 30.31 0.12 13.60
CA ASP A 492 29.10 0.34 12.80
C ASP A 492 27.85 0.21 13.67
N ASN A 493 27.21 1.35 13.99
CA ASN A 493 25.86 1.34 14.55
C ASN A 493 24.82 1.13 13.42
N ALA A 494 24.89 -0.06 12.81
CA ALA A 494 24.18 -0.38 11.57
C ALA A 494 22.66 -0.28 11.73
N ALA A 495 22.11 -0.79 12.84
CA ALA A 495 20.69 -0.77 13.10
C ALA A 495 20.13 0.65 13.23
N ASP A 496 20.83 1.53 13.97
CA ASP A 496 20.43 2.95 14.09
C ASP A 496 20.48 3.67 12.75
N ARG A 497 21.59 3.51 12.00
CA ARG A 497 21.74 4.14 10.69
C ARG A 497 20.67 3.67 9.72
N ARG A 498 20.38 2.37 9.69
CA ARG A 498 19.31 1.80 8.86
C ARG A 498 17.95 2.33 9.30
N SER A 499 17.69 2.42 10.59
CA SER A 499 16.45 2.97 11.15
C SER A 499 16.23 4.43 10.72
N ARG A 500 17.28 5.27 10.72
CA ARG A 500 17.22 6.65 10.23
C ARG A 500 17.01 6.77 8.72
N ALA A 501 17.61 5.89 7.92
CA ALA A 501 17.34 5.84 6.48
C ALA A 501 15.87 5.50 6.21
N LEU A 502 15.31 4.53 6.92
CA LEU A 502 13.90 4.17 6.82
C LEU A 502 12.97 5.30 7.30
N ASP A 503 13.34 6.06 8.34
CA ASP A 503 12.58 7.26 8.75
C ASP A 503 12.54 8.30 7.63
N TYR A 504 13.66 8.53 6.95
CA TYR A 504 13.69 9.43 5.79
C TYR A 504 12.77 8.93 4.67
N MET A 505 12.79 7.63 4.37
CA MET A 505 11.93 7.05 3.35
C MET A 505 10.45 7.15 3.71
N LEU A 506 10.07 6.90 4.97
CA LEU A 506 8.69 7.09 5.43
C LEU A 506 8.26 8.57 5.35
N ALA A 507 9.18 9.49 5.65
CA ALA A 507 8.91 10.93 5.59
C ALA A 507 8.63 11.43 4.16
N ILE A 508 9.16 10.77 3.12
CA ILE A 508 8.80 11.06 1.71
C ILE A 508 7.29 10.91 1.50
N TYR A 509 6.68 9.95 2.19
CA TYR A 509 5.23 9.68 2.14
C TYR A 509 4.43 10.43 3.22
N GLY A 510 5.07 11.35 3.96
CA GLY A 510 4.44 12.07 5.06
C GLY A 510 4.11 11.22 6.28
N GLU A 511 4.68 10.02 6.39
CA GLU A 511 4.41 9.06 7.46
C GLU A 511 5.57 9.01 8.47
N GLN A 512 5.24 8.68 9.72
CA GLN A 512 6.22 8.54 10.79
C GLN A 512 5.88 7.34 11.68
N PHE A 513 6.89 6.53 12.00
CA PHE A 513 6.73 5.44 12.96
C PHE A 513 7.07 5.92 14.38
N THR A 514 6.09 6.51 15.07
CA THR A 514 6.28 7.22 16.36
C THR A 514 6.31 6.34 17.61
N GLN A 515 6.21 5.02 17.49
CA GLN A 515 5.96 4.15 18.65
C GLN A 515 7.24 3.71 19.41
N LYS A 516 8.00 4.66 19.98
CA LYS A 516 9.11 4.33 20.90
C LYS A 516 8.66 3.42 22.06
N SER A 517 7.42 3.57 22.51
CA SER A 517 6.80 2.75 23.55
C SER A 517 6.66 1.27 23.15
N LEU A 518 6.51 0.97 21.86
CA LEU A 518 6.36 -0.41 21.37
C LEU A 518 7.62 -1.25 21.66
N ASN A 519 8.78 -0.61 21.72
CA ASN A 519 10.05 -1.26 22.03
C ASN A 519 10.05 -1.98 23.39
N ARG A 520 9.23 -1.50 24.35
CA ARG A 520 9.06 -2.14 25.67
C ARG A 520 8.38 -3.52 25.57
N PHE A 521 7.58 -3.72 24.53
CA PHE A 521 6.75 -4.91 24.34
C PHE A 521 7.31 -5.87 23.29
N SER A 522 8.52 -5.60 22.80
CA SER A 522 9.20 -6.51 21.88
C SER A 522 9.58 -7.82 22.58
N TYR A 523 9.41 -8.93 21.88
CA TYR A 523 9.94 -10.24 22.30
C TYR A 523 11.46 -10.34 22.14
N GLU A 524 12.08 -9.34 21.49
CA GLU A 524 13.50 -9.36 21.19
C GLU A 524 14.37 -8.93 22.37
N SER A 525 15.58 -9.50 22.38
CA SER A 525 16.62 -9.13 23.32
C SER A 525 17.01 -7.65 23.17
N GLU A 526 17.54 -7.04 24.23
CA GLU A 526 18.00 -5.64 24.22
C GLU A 526 18.96 -5.32 23.07
N ALA A 527 19.81 -6.28 22.68
CA ALA A 527 20.75 -6.13 21.57
C ALA A 527 20.08 -6.16 20.19
N GLN A 528 18.96 -6.89 20.04
CA GLN A 528 18.24 -7.05 18.77
C GLN A 528 17.10 -6.04 18.57
N ARG A 529 16.62 -5.41 19.65
CA ARG A 529 15.55 -4.38 19.61
C ARG A 529 15.75 -3.28 18.55
N PRO A 530 16.97 -2.73 18.33
CA PRO A 530 17.18 -1.74 17.28
C PRO A 530 16.90 -2.30 15.86
N TRP A 531 17.30 -3.55 15.60
CA TRP A 531 17.02 -4.23 14.34
C TRP A 531 15.55 -4.54 14.16
N TRP A 532 14.92 -5.04 15.22
CA TRP A 532 13.48 -5.27 15.23
C TRP A 532 12.68 -4.01 14.90
N LEU A 533 13.06 -2.86 15.47
CA LEU A 533 12.42 -1.58 15.14
C LEU A 533 12.62 -1.20 13.66
N ALA A 534 13.83 -1.37 13.13
CA ALA A 534 14.10 -1.14 11.71
C ALA A 534 13.24 -2.06 10.81
N GLU A 535 13.06 -3.33 11.19
CA GLU A 535 12.20 -4.28 10.49
C GLU A 535 10.72 -3.86 10.53
N LYS A 536 10.23 -3.29 11.65
CA LYS A 536 8.84 -2.76 11.71
C LYS A 536 8.65 -1.52 10.83
N LYS A 537 9.64 -0.62 10.78
CA LYS A 537 9.63 0.51 9.84
C LYS A 537 9.65 0.04 8.39
N LEU A 538 10.47 -0.97 8.09
CA LEU A 538 10.52 -1.59 6.77
C LEU A 538 9.18 -2.24 6.39
N ALA A 539 8.55 -2.95 7.33
CA ALA A 539 7.22 -3.52 7.12
C ALA A 539 6.16 -2.45 6.83
N PHE A 540 6.25 -1.28 7.49
CA PHE A 540 5.37 -0.15 7.20
C PHE A 540 5.58 0.38 5.78
N LEU A 541 6.84 0.63 5.40
CA LEU A 541 7.17 1.12 4.08
C LEU A 541 6.73 0.14 2.97
N LYS A 542 6.91 -1.17 3.17
CA LYS A 542 6.43 -2.22 2.25
C LYS A 542 4.91 -2.24 2.06
N ASN A 543 4.15 -1.75 3.04
CA ASN A 543 2.69 -1.70 2.99
C ASN A 543 2.16 -0.28 2.73
N ILE A 544 3.02 0.69 2.41
CA ILE A 544 2.65 2.11 2.40
C ILE A 544 1.55 2.40 1.37
N VAL A 545 1.64 1.83 0.17
CA VAL A 545 0.66 1.97 -0.91
C VAL A 545 -0.73 1.49 -0.47
N ASP A 546 -0.77 0.27 0.08
CA ASP A 546 -2.03 -0.31 0.53
C ASP A 546 -2.62 0.46 1.72
N ILE A 547 -1.78 0.90 2.66
CA ILE A 547 -2.19 1.62 3.87
C ILE A 547 -2.67 3.04 3.54
N SER A 548 -2.02 3.74 2.59
CA SER A 548 -2.40 5.10 2.20
C SER A 548 -3.70 5.11 1.40
N ALA A 549 -3.83 4.19 0.44
CA ALA A 549 -4.99 4.12 -0.45
C ALA A 549 -6.23 3.58 0.27
N ARG A 550 -6.10 2.54 1.11
CA ARG A 550 -7.24 1.80 1.69
C ARG A 550 -7.63 2.20 3.11
N ARG A 551 -7.23 3.39 3.59
CA ARG A 551 -7.38 3.82 5.00
C ARG A 551 -8.74 3.52 5.64
N ALA A 552 -9.83 3.85 4.93
CA ALA A 552 -11.19 3.67 5.40
C ALA A 552 -11.88 2.42 4.84
N THR A 553 -11.24 1.67 3.94
CA THR A 553 -11.86 0.57 3.22
C THR A 553 -12.14 -0.63 4.13
N GLY A 554 -13.37 -1.11 4.09
CA GLY A 554 -13.79 -2.36 4.74
C GLY A 554 -13.29 -3.58 3.98
N PHE A 555 -13.46 -4.77 4.57
CA PHE A 555 -13.22 -6.00 3.84
C PHE A 555 -14.39 -6.29 2.87
N ASP A 556 -14.07 -7.00 1.79
CA ASP A 556 -15.04 -7.45 0.79
C ASP A 556 -15.73 -8.73 1.30
N TYR A 557 -16.97 -8.61 1.79
CA TYR A 557 -17.69 -9.76 2.35
C TYR A 557 -18.22 -10.74 1.28
N LEU A 558 -18.08 -10.42 -0.01
CA LEU A 558 -18.38 -11.34 -1.11
C LEU A 558 -17.16 -12.19 -1.49
N ARG A 559 -15.96 -11.86 -1.00
CA ARG A 559 -14.75 -12.67 -1.13
C ARG A 559 -14.51 -13.54 0.12
N PRO A 560 -13.81 -14.69 -0.02
CA PRO A 560 -13.33 -15.43 1.14
C PRO A 560 -12.47 -14.51 2.03
N ALA A 561 -12.73 -14.51 3.34
CA ALA A 561 -11.91 -13.77 4.30
C ALA A 561 -10.74 -14.63 4.81
N TRP A 562 -11.02 -15.80 5.38
CA TRP A 562 -10.02 -16.65 6.02
C TRP A 562 -8.85 -17.05 5.11
N GLU A 563 -7.64 -16.97 5.65
CA GLU A 563 -6.37 -17.26 4.98
C GLU A 563 -6.15 -16.44 3.69
N SER A 564 -6.69 -15.23 3.65
CA SER A 564 -6.57 -14.32 2.51
C SER A 564 -6.10 -12.92 2.91
N ASP A 565 -5.81 -12.10 1.91
CA ASP A 565 -5.45 -10.68 2.02
C ASP A 565 -6.65 -9.73 2.23
N ASN A 566 -7.86 -10.30 2.29
CA ASN A 566 -9.13 -9.58 2.41
C ASN A 566 -9.36 -9.10 3.85
N ILE A 567 -8.64 -8.05 4.23
CA ILE A 567 -8.73 -7.37 5.52
C ILE A 567 -9.08 -5.89 5.31
N ALA A 568 -9.72 -5.28 6.31
CA ALA A 568 -9.94 -3.85 6.31
C ALA A 568 -8.61 -3.08 6.33
N GLY A 569 -8.55 -1.91 5.68
CA GLY A 569 -7.33 -1.10 5.66
C GLY A 569 -6.91 -0.61 7.05
N LEU A 570 -7.89 -0.29 7.92
CA LEU A 570 -7.64 0.02 9.33
C LEU A 570 -6.95 -1.15 10.06
N GLN A 571 -7.43 -2.39 9.85
CA GLN A 571 -6.83 -3.60 10.43
C GLN A 571 -5.37 -3.77 9.98
N ARG A 572 -5.10 -3.55 8.69
CA ARG A 572 -3.73 -3.60 8.15
C ARG A 572 -2.83 -2.53 8.77
N LYS A 573 -3.25 -1.26 8.78
CA LYS A 573 -2.45 -0.15 9.33
C LYS A 573 -2.16 -0.37 10.82
N VAL A 574 -3.18 -0.68 11.61
CA VAL A 574 -3.03 -0.95 13.05
C VAL A 574 -2.12 -2.15 13.29
N GLY A 575 -2.24 -3.23 12.52
CA GLY A 575 -1.36 -4.39 12.66
C GLY A 575 0.12 -4.05 12.43
N VAL A 576 0.43 -3.17 11.47
CA VAL A 576 1.81 -2.69 11.21
C VAL A 576 2.28 -1.88 12.40
N LEU A 577 1.48 -0.91 12.83
CA LEU A 577 1.85 0.02 13.90
C LEU A 577 2.06 -0.70 15.24
N LEU A 578 1.27 -1.72 15.54
CA LEU A 578 1.43 -2.56 16.74
C LEU A 578 2.53 -3.64 16.60
N GLY A 579 3.22 -3.69 15.47
CA GLY A 579 4.31 -4.63 15.23
C GLY A 579 3.88 -6.09 15.24
N ILE A 580 2.65 -6.39 14.82
CA ILE A 580 2.16 -7.76 14.60
C ILE A 580 2.99 -8.38 13.47
N GLU A 581 3.29 -9.68 13.52
CA GLU A 581 4.18 -10.31 12.53
C GLU A 581 3.48 -10.52 11.18
N GLU A 582 2.24 -11.03 11.18
CA GLU A 582 1.48 -11.30 9.96
C GLU A 582 0.38 -10.26 9.74
N VAL A 583 0.76 -9.08 9.26
CA VAL A 583 -0.13 -7.90 9.18
C VAL A 583 -1.12 -7.92 8.01
N GLY A 584 -0.94 -8.82 7.04
CA GLY A 584 -1.68 -8.80 5.77
C GLY A 584 -2.71 -9.91 5.60
N ARG A 585 -3.01 -10.71 6.64
CA ARG A 585 -3.85 -11.91 6.48
C ARG A 585 -4.94 -12.02 7.53
N PHE A 586 -6.15 -12.38 7.08
CA PHE A 586 -7.26 -12.70 7.97
C PHE A 586 -7.15 -14.16 8.44
N ARG A 587 -6.70 -14.38 9.67
CA ARG A 587 -6.35 -15.71 10.19
C ARG A 587 -7.08 -16.05 11.49
N ARG A 588 -7.23 -17.34 11.80
CA ARG A 588 -7.78 -17.79 13.09
C ARG A 588 -6.70 -17.82 14.16
N LEU A 589 -6.73 -16.82 15.04
CA LEU A 589 -5.74 -16.63 16.11
C LEU A 589 -5.86 -17.72 17.19
N GLY A 590 -7.08 -18.22 17.44
CA GLY A 590 -7.32 -19.32 18.39
C GLY A 590 -6.86 -20.69 17.88
N GLN A 591 -6.75 -20.87 16.56
CA GLN A 591 -6.43 -22.14 15.92
C GLN A 591 -4.94 -22.53 16.05
N VAL A 592 -4.05 -21.56 16.27
CA VAL A 592 -2.59 -21.79 16.41
C VAL A 592 -2.28 -22.88 17.44
N LEU A 593 -2.95 -22.85 18.59
CA LEU A 593 -2.78 -23.87 19.63
C LEU A 593 -3.43 -25.20 19.26
N GLN A 594 -4.58 -25.16 18.58
CA GLN A 594 -5.30 -26.36 18.15
C GLN A 594 -4.49 -27.19 17.14
N GLN A 595 -3.80 -26.53 16.19
CA GLN A 595 -2.93 -27.19 15.21
C GLN A 595 -1.76 -27.95 15.86
N ARG A 596 -1.34 -27.52 17.05
CA ARG A 596 -0.28 -28.17 17.85
C ARG A 596 -0.84 -29.10 18.93
N ASN A 597 -2.15 -29.36 18.92
CA ASN A 597 -2.87 -30.12 19.97
C ASN A 597 -2.60 -29.59 21.39
N LEU A 598 -2.39 -28.28 21.54
CA LEU A 598 -2.12 -27.63 22.83
C LEU A 598 -3.41 -27.20 23.51
N ARG A 599 -3.47 -27.43 24.82
CA ARG A 599 -4.57 -26.98 25.67
C ARG A 599 -4.04 -26.07 26.77
N LEU A 600 -4.60 -24.87 26.87
CA LEU A 600 -4.34 -23.96 27.98
C LEU A 600 -5.28 -24.26 29.13
N LEU A 601 -4.72 -24.40 30.34
CA LEU A 601 -5.47 -24.51 31.57
C LEU A 601 -5.26 -23.27 32.43
N PRO A 602 -6.30 -22.81 33.14
CA PRO A 602 -6.14 -21.81 34.19
C PRO A 602 -5.11 -22.30 35.21
N ASP A 603 -4.24 -21.41 35.68
CA ASP A 603 -3.12 -21.79 36.54
C ASP A 603 -3.55 -22.54 37.80
N LYS A 604 -4.70 -22.20 38.39
CA LYS A 604 -5.25 -22.91 39.56
C LYS A 604 -5.54 -24.39 39.30
N VAL A 605 -5.88 -24.73 38.07
CA VAL A 605 -6.14 -26.12 37.64
C VAL A 605 -4.81 -26.78 37.27
N PHE A 606 -3.98 -26.07 36.51
CA PHE A 606 -2.67 -26.57 36.09
C PHE A 606 -1.78 -26.93 37.28
N ASP A 607 -1.74 -26.05 38.29
CA ASP A 607 -0.99 -26.22 39.54
C ASP A 607 -1.32 -27.52 40.26
N ARG A 608 -2.58 -27.99 40.20
CA ARG A 608 -3.03 -29.26 40.81
C ARG A 608 -2.66 -30.48 39.96
N SER A 609 -2.50 -30.30 38.66
CA SER A 609 -2.23 -31.40 37.71
C SER A 609 -0.74 -31.60 37.42
N THR A 610 0.09 -30.57 37.60
CA THR A 610 1.51 -30.59 37.27
C THR A 610 2.37 -31.08 38.45
N LYS A 611 3.46 -31.80 38.16
CA LYS A 611 4.42 -32.22 39.20
C LYS A 611 5.18 -30.99 39.68
N GLN A 612 5.09 -30.69 40.97
CA GLN A 612 5.82 -29.59 41.59
C GLN A 612 7.08 -30.10 42.30
N LEU A 613 8.17 -29.35 42.19
CA LEU A 613 9.42 -29.65 42.89
C LEU A 613 9.72 -28.58 43.95
N ASN A 614 10.49 -28.94 44.96
CA ASN A 614 11.03 -27.97 45.91
C ASN A 614 12.35 -27.43 45.34
N GLU A 615 12.59 -26.12 45.45
CA GLU A 615 13.89 -25.54 45.09
C GLU A 615 14.96 -26.09 46.03
N SER A 616 15.83 -26.95 45.50
CA SER A 616 17.01 -27.44 46.23
C SER A 616 18.10 -26.36 46.26
N ARG A 617 19.07 -26.50 47.18
CA ARG A 617 20.25 -25.61 47.21
C ARG A 617 21.07 -25.65 45.93
N ASP A 618 20.94 -26.73 45.15
CA ASP A 618 21.66 -26.95 43.89
C ASP A 618 20.88 -26.47 42.65
N ALA A 619 19.72 -25.83 42.84
CA ALA A 619 18.94 -25.24 41.78
C ALA A 619 19.74 -24.12 41.09
N ARG A 620 19.75 -24.12 39.75
CA ARG A 620 20.48 -23.14 38.94
C ARG A 620 19.52 -22.36 38.02
N PRO A 621 19.64 -21.03 37.93
CA PRO A 621 18.87 -20.25 36.96
C PRO A 621 19.29 -20.60 35.52
N VAL A 622 18.39 -20.41 34.57
CA VAL A 622 18.72 -20.49 33.14
C VAL A 622 19.27 -19.15 32.67
N PRO A 623 20.47 -19.10 32.08
CA PRO A 623 21.01 -17.86 31.52
C PRO A 623 20.18 -17.40 30.32
N ARG A 624 20.29 -16.10 29.96
CA ARG A 624 19.69 -15.57 28.72
C ARG A 624 20.16 -16.39 27.51
N ILE A 625 19.29 -16.50 26.50
CA ILE A 625 19.59 -17.22 25.26
C ILE A 625 20.88 -16.65 24.64
N ASP A 626 21.83 -17.54 24.33
CA ASP A 626 23.03 -17.18 23.60
C ASP A 626 22.68 -16.90 22.13
N PRO A 627 23.04 -15.73 21.56
CA PRO A 627 22.79 -15.42 20.14
C PRO A 627 23.42 -16.41 19.15
N SER A 628 24.46 -17.14 19.56
CA SER A 628 25.12 -18.17 18.76
C SER A 628 24.40 -19.52 18.75
N PHE A 629 23.30 -19.65 19.51
CA PHE A 629 22.49 -20.86 19.57
C PHE A 629 21.77 -21.10 18.23
N ALA A 630 22.30 -22.03 17.43
CA ALA A 630 21.80 -22.38 16.10
C ALA A 630 20.43 -23.09 16.14
N GLU A 631 19.59 -22.80 15.15
CA GLU A 631 18.21 -23.30 14.99
C GLU A 631 18.09 -24.79 14.65
N ASN A 632 19.18 -25.45 14.26
CA ASN A 632 19.14 -26.69 13.49
C ASN A 632 19.35 -27.99 14.30
N GLU A 633 19.34 -27.98 15.63
CA GLU A 633 19.37 -29.23 16.41
C GLU A 633 17.93 -29.79 16.56
N GLU A 634 17.59 -30.79 15.72
CA GLU A 634 16.42 -31.69 15.77
C GLU A 634 15.16 -31.13 16.46
N THR A 635 14.42 -30.29 15.73
CA THR A 635 13.12 -29.74 16.14
C THR A 635 12.01 -30.80 16.13
N SER A 636 12.04 -31.72 17.10
CA SER A 636 10.77 -32.28 17.58
C SER A 636 10.05 -31.16 18.33
N SER A 637 8.86 -30.78 17.87
CA SER A 637 8.04 -29.73 18.51
C SER A 637 7.86 -30.10 19.99
N LEU A 638 8.55 -29.41 20.89
CA LEU A 638 8.51 -29.73 22.33
C LEU A 638 7.08 -29.67 22.85
N PHE A 639 6.28 -28.76 22.28
CA PHE A 639 4.87 -28.56 22.59
C PHE A 639 3.95 -29.15 21.51
N ASN A 640 3.86 -30.48 21.42
CA ASN A 640 2.80 -31.15 20.65
C ASN A 640 2.00 -32.12 21.55
N GLY A 641 0.69 -31.89 21.66
CA GLY A 641 -0.18 -32.71 22.52
C GLY A 641 0.00 -32.49 24.03
N ILE A 642 0.63 -31.37 24.43
CA ILE A 642 0.89 -31.02 25.82
C ILE A 642 -0.19 -30.07 26.37
N VAL A 643 -0.47 -30.22 27.66
CA VAL A 643 -1.29 -29.28 28.44
C VAL A 643 -0.37 -28.25 29.11
N LEU A 644 -0.66 -26.97 28.93
CA LEU A 644 0.13 -25.87 29.50
C LEU A 644 -0.72 -24.99 30.43
N GLY A 645 -0.11 -24.51 31.51
CA GLY A 645 -0.69 -23.43 32.32
C GLY A 645 -0.61 -22.10 31.58
N GLU A 646 -1.59 -21.22 31.81
CA GLU A 646 -1.59 -19.85 31.26
C GLU A 646 -0.31 -19.08 31.58
N SER A 647 0.21 -19.19 32.81
CA SER A 647 1.46 -18.55 33.20
C SER A 647 2.67 -19.09 32.44
N VAL A 648 2.71 -20.39 32.15
CA VAL A 648 3.78 -20.97 31.31
C VAL A 648 3.71 -20.35 29.92
N PHE A 649 2.52 -20.25 29.34
CA PHE A 649 2.35 -19.69 28.00
C PHE A 649 2.74 -18.20 27.91
N ARG A 650 2.35 -17.40 28.91
CA ARG A 650 2.61 -15.95 28.92
C ARG A 650 4.02 -15.58 29.34
N HIS A 651 4.53 -16.22 30.40
CA HIS A 651 5.79 -15.80 31.03
C HIS A 651 6.93 -16.77 30.73
N GLY A 652 6.66 -17.93 30.15
CA GLY A 652 7.69 -18.86 29.65
C GLY A 652 8.45 -18.33 28.44
N ILE A 653 8.08 -17.18 27.87
CA ILE A 653 8.91 -16.49 26.89
C ILE A 653 10.23 -15.98 27.50
N ASP A 654 10.27 -15.73 28.81
CA ASP A 654 11.48 -15.25 29.50
C ASP A 654 12.22 -16.40 30.18
N THR A 655 13.47 -16.62 29.76
CA THR A 655 14.37 -17.61 30.35
C THR A 655 14.60 -17.41 31.85
N GLY A 656 14.44 -16.18 32.37
CA GLY A 656 14.55 -15.87 33.80
C GLY A 656 13.50 -16.56 34.67
N ASN A 657 12.40 -17.04 34.09
CA ASN A 657 11.36 -17.78 34.79
C ASN A 657 11.62 -19.30 34.84
N TYR A 658 12.75 -19.77 34.31
CA TYR A 658 13.14 -21.18 34.33
C TYR A 658 14.21 -21.46 35.38
N VAL A 659 14.05 -22.61 36.05
CA VAL A 659 15.00 -23.10 37.06
C VAL A 659 15.33 -24.55 36.74
N LEU A 660 16.62 -24.87 36.77
CA LEU A 660 17.14 -26.22 36.56
C LEU A 660 17.42 -26.86 37.91
N ILE A 661 16.76 -27.98 38.21
CA ILE A 661 16.83 -28.68 39.50
C ILE A 661 17.40 -30.09 39.25
N PRO A 662 18.51 -30.49 39.90
CA PRO A 662 19.00 -31.87 39.78
C PRO A 662 18.05 -32.86 40.48
N GLU A 663 17.70 -33.96 39.79
CA GLU A 663 16.89 -35.07 40.32
C GLU A 663 17.76 -36.31 40.62
N GLU A 664 17.23 -37.25 41.41
CA GLU A 664 17.89 -38.53 41.71
C GLU A 664 18.10 -39.35 40.42
N GLY A 665 19.34 -39.75 40.14
CA GLY A 665 19.70 -40.52 38.93
C GLY A 665 20.40 -39.74 37.81
N GLN A 666 21.12 -38.65 38.12
CA GLN A 666 21.90 -37.82 37.18
C GLN A 666 21.09 -37.07 36.12
N ARG A 667 19.75 -36.98 36.24
CA ARG A 667 18.91 -36.17 35.35
C ARG A 667 18.70 -34.76 35.94
N ILE A 668 18.48 -33.80 35.07
CA ILE A 668 18.17 -32.41 35.41
C ILE A 668 16.73 -32.10 35.01
N ALA A 669 15.91 -31.70 35.98
CA ALA A 669 14.55 -31.21 35.77
C ALA A 669 14.58 -29.75 35.27
N VAL A 670 13.88 -29.50 34.15
CA VAL A 670 13.59 -28.17 33.63
C VAL A 670 12.26 -27.73 34.22
N CYS A 671 12.29 -26.75 35.11
CA CYS A 671 11.11 -26.27 35.82
C CYS A 671 10.81 -24.81 35.45
N PHE A 672 9.52 -24.46 35.53
CA PHE A 672 9.05 -23.10 35.34
C PHE A 672 8.47 -22.54 36.63
N LYS A 673 8.78 -21.27 36.91
CA LYS A 673 8.38 -20.58 38.13
C LYS A 673 7.40 -19.45 37.79
N PRO A 674 6.08 -19.61 38.04
CA PRO A 674 5.07 -18.64 37.62
C PRO A 674 5.15 -17.30 38.36
N HIS A 675 5.65 -17.31 39.60
CA HIS A 675 5.91 -16.11 40.40
C HIS A 675 6.99 -16.42 41.45
N ARG A 676 7.64 -15.39 41.99
CA ARG A 676 8.84 -15.51 42.82
C ARG A 676 8.72 -16.47 44.01
N ASP A 677 7.52 -16.65 44.56
CA ASP A 677 7.26 -17.47 45.73
C ASP A 677 6.55 -18.81 45.41
N ALA A 678 6.28 -19.11 44.14
CA ALA A 678 5.73 -20.41 43.72
C ALA A 678 6.73 -21.56 43.88
N ARG A 679 6.17 -22.76 44.07
CA ARG A 679 6.90 -24.00 43.77
C ARG A 679 7.09 -24.13 42.25
N PRO A 680 8.30 -24.45 41.78
CA PRO A 680 8.54 -24.68 40.36
C PRO A 680 7.72 -25.86 39.82
N TRP A 681 7.08 -25.65 38.68
CA TRP A 681 6.36 -26.66 37.92
C TRP A 681 7.33 -27.41 37.00
N LEU A 682 7.36 -28.73 37.08
CA LEU A 682 8.18 -29.57 36.20
C LEU A 682 7.61 -29.55 34.78
N LEU A 683 8.41 -29.12 33.81
CA LEU A 683 8.04 -29.11 32.39
C LEU A 683 8.68 -30.25 31.61
N ALA A 684 9.97 -30.52 31.86
CA ALA A 684 10.72 -31.59 31.18
C ALA A 684 11.87 -32.11 32.04
N THR A 685 12.48 -33.22 31.62
CA THR A 685 13.73 -33.73 32.21
C THR A 685 14.76 -33.98 31.13
N ALA A 686 16.00 -33.58 31.38
CA ALA A 686 17.13 -33.74 30.47
C ALA A 686 18.26 -34.54 31.15
N PRO A 687 19.15 -35.19 30.40
CA PRO A 687 20.18 -36.05 30.98
C PRO A 687 21.37 -35.29 31.57
N ASP A 688 21.57 -34.02 31.20
CA ASP A 688 22.66 -33.19 31.70
C ASP A 688 22.26 -31.70 31.70
N TYR A 689 23.08 -30.86 32.35
CA TYR A 689 22.80 -29.43 32.52
C TYR A 689 22.78 -28.66 31.20
N GLU A 690 23.67 -29.00 30.26
CA GLU A 690 23.76 -28.30 28.97
C GLU A 690 22.53 -28.59 28.11
N LYS A 691 22.08 -29.85 28.06
CA LYS A 691 20.83 -30.22 27.38
C LYS A 691 19.60 -29.67 28.09
N ALA A 692 19.59 -29.58 29.42
CA ALA A 692 18.51 -28.94 30.18
C ALA A 692 18.40 -27.44 29.84
N LYS A 693 19.54 -26.75 29.78
CA LYS A 693 19.64 -25.34 29.37
C LYS A 693 19.14 -25.14 27.94
N ARG A 694 19.61 -25.95 26.98
CA ARG A 694 19.15 -25.92 25.58
C ARG A 694 17.65 -26.18 25.48
N CYS A 695 17.11 -27.12 26.25
CA CYS A 695 15.68 -27.40 26.32
C CYS A 695 14.88 -26.19 26.81
N ALA A 696 15.33 -25.50 27.88
CA ALA A 696 14.68 -24.28 28.36
C ALA A 696 14.73 -23.14 27.32
N TRP A 697 15.86 -22.96 26.62
CA TRP A 697 15.97 -21.99 25.53
C TRP A 697 15.02 -22.32 24.38
N GLN A 698 14.95 -23.59 23.96
CA GLN A 698 14.02 -24.03 22.91
C GLN A 698 12.56 -23.81 23.34
N MET A 699 12.20 -24.10 24.60
CA MET A 699 10.87 -23.84 25.13
C MET A 699 10.50 -22.35 25.06
N SER A 700 11.39 -21.46 25.53
CA SER A 700 11.17 -20.02 25.48
C SER A 700 11.00 -19.49 24.06
N ARG A 701 11.79 -20.00 23.10
CA ARG A 701 11.64 -19.66 21.67
C ARG A 701 10.33 -20.16 21.07
N GLU A 702 9.97 -21.43 21.30
CA GLU A 702 8.71 -22.00 20.80
C GLU A 702 7.50 -21.26 21.37
N LEU A 703 7.52 -20.93 22.68
CA LEU A 703 6.46 -20.14 23.31
C LEU A 703 6.40 -18.72 22.73
N THR A 704 7.54 -18.09 22.46
CA THR A 704 7.58 -16.77 21.81
C THR A 704 6.94 -16.82 20.43
N ALA A 705 7.30 -17.80 19.60
CA ALA A 705 6.71 -18.00 18.28
C ALA A 705 5.20 -18.28 18.35
N LEU A 706 4.75 -19.12 19.30
CA LEU A 706 3.32 -19.38 19.51
C LEU A 706 2.57 -18.12 19.96
N ASN A 707 3.15 -17.31 20.83
CA ASN A 707 2.56 -16.04 21.24
C ASN A 707 2.41 -15.10 20.03
N ALA A 708 3.49 -14.86 19.29
CA ALA A 708 3.45 -13.98 18.11
C ALA A 708 2.49 -14.47 17.01
N ALA A 709 2.41 -15.79 16.79
CA ALA A 709 1.46 -16.40 15.87
C ALA A 709 0.00 -16.27 16.34
N SER A 710 -0.26 -16.17 17.65
CA SER A 710 -1.59 -15.97 18.22
C SER A 710 -2.02 -14.50 18.31
N GLU A 711 -1.19 -13.53 17.87
CA GLU A 711 -1.50 -12.10 17.94
C GLU A 711 -2.12 -11.56 16.65
N GLY A 712 -3.04 -10.62 16.77
CA GLY A 712 -3.82 -10.13 15.65
C GLY A 712 -5.02 -9.33 16.12
N LEU A 713 -5.87 -8.93 15.20
CA LEU A 713 -7.15 -8.32 15.52
C LEU A 713 -8.19 -8.68 14.48
N HIS A 714 -9.45 -8.69 14.90
CA HIS A 714 -10.61 -8.80 14.02
C HIS A 714 -11.45 -7.53 14.13
N ILE A 715 -11.93 -7.03 12.98
CA ILE A 715 -12.88 -5.92 12.94
C ILE A 715 -14.23 -6.46 12.49
N VAL A 716 -15.29 -6.13 13.23
CA VAL A 716 -16.67 -6.44 12.88
C VAL A 716 -17.46 -5.16 12.76
N GLU A 717 -18.09 -4.95 11.62
CA GLU A 717 -18.88 -3.77 11.34
C GLU A 717 -20.33 -4.00 11.73
N HIS A 718 -20.86 -3.14 12.60
CA HIS A 718 -22.19 -3.39 13.14
C HIS A 718 -23.27 -3.22 12.06
N VAL A 719 -23.09 -2.31 11.09
CA VAL A 719 -24.04 -2.12 9.97
C VAL A 719 -24.31 -3.42 9.18
N LEU A 720 -23.33 -4.34 9.12
CA LEU A 720 -23.46 -5.63 8.45
C LEU A 720 -24.18 -6.69 9.32
N LEU A 721 -24.40 -6.41 10.60
CA LEU A 721 -25.17 -7.24 11.53
C LEU A 721 -26.64 -6.82 11.62
N ARG A 722 -27.08 -5.85 10.81
CA ARG A 722 -28.48 -5.41 10.75
C ARG A 722 -29.39 -6.55 10.26
N PRO A 723 -30.64 -6.65 10.73
CA PRO A 723 -31.62 -7.55 10.14
C PRO A 723 -31.89 -7.15 8.68
N ARG A 724 -31.97 -8.12 7.77
CA ARG A 724 -32.26 -7.91 6.34
C ARG A 724 -33.63 -8.41 5.92
N GLY A 725 -34.12 -9.49 6.53
CA GLY A 725 -35.38 -10.13 6.17
C GLY A 725 -36.64 -9.51 6.82
N ALA A 726 -36.49 -8.45 7.62
CA ALA A 726 -37.64 -7.78 8.23
C ALA A 726 -38.40 -6.97 7.17
N PRO A 727 -39.75 -7.01 7.12
CA PRO A 727 -40.51 -6.19 6.18
C PRO A 727 -40.12 -4.72 6.34
N ALA A 728 -40.12 -3.94 5.26
CA ALA A 728 -39.67 -2.53 5.26
C ALA A 728 -40.38 -1.63 6.30
N ASP A 729 -41.53 -2.08 6.83
CA ASP A 729 -42.33 -1.42 7.88
C ASP A 729 -42.03 -1.91 9.31
N ALA A 730 -41.27 -2.98 9.50
CA ALA A 730 -40.84 -3.46 10.81
C ALA A 730 -39.71 -2.56 11.34
N SER A 731 -40.10 -1.52 12.08
CA SER A 731 -39.16 -0.57 12.69
C SER A 731 -38.24 -1.29 13.68
N LEU A 732 -36.92 -1.14 13.50
CA LEU A 732 -35.96 -1.38 14.57
C LEU A 732 -36.31 -0.45 15.76
N SER A 733 -36.07 -0.92 16.99
CA SER A 733 -36.12 -0.01 18.13
C SER A 733 -34.99 1.02 18.00
N GLU A 734 -35.18 2.23 18.52
CA GLU A 734 -34.15 3.28 18.49
C GLU A 734 -32.82 2.80 19.10
N ALA A 735 -32.90 2.02 20.19
CA ALA A 735 -31.75 1.39 20.84
C ALA A 735 -31.05 0.33 19.97
N ASP A 736 -31.78 -0.36 19.08
CA ASP A 736 -31.17 -1.30 18.13
C ASP A 736 -30.55 -0.56 16.94
N SER A 737 -31.16 0.53 16.46
CA SER A 737 -30.61 1.37 15.41
C SER A 737 -29.27 2.01 15.82
N ASP A 738 -29.18 2.46 17.08
CA ASP A 738 -27.95 3.01 17.67
C ASP A 738 -26.79 2.01 17.76
N PHE A 739 -27.09 0.71 17.87
CA PHE A 739 -26.07 -0.33 17.88
C PHE A 739 -25.40 -0.51 16.52
N PHE A 740 -26.14 -0.31 15.43
CA PHE A 740 -25.65 -0.50 14.05
C PHE A 740 -24.98 0.75 13.47
N THR A 741 -25.42 1.93 13.91
CA THR A 741 -25.01 3.22 13.36
C THR A 741 -23.58 3.56 13.75
N HIS A 742 -22.70 3.61 12.74
CA HIS A 742 -21.30 4.04 12.86
C HIS A 742 -20.51 3.39 14.02
N ARG A 743 -20.70 2.09 14.25
CA ARG A 743 -19.97 1.32 15.27
C ARG A 743 -19.22 0.17 14.66
N ILE A 744 -18.04 -0.10 15.21
CA ILE A 744 -17.24 -1.27 14.90
C ILE A 744 -16.81 -1.96 16.19
N SER A 745 -16.77 -3.28 16.19
CA SER A 745 -16.11 -4.06 17.25
C SER A 745 -14.70 -4.40 16.83
N VAL A 746 -13.74 -4.11 17.68
CA VAL A 746 -12.32 -4.46 17.51
C VAL A 746 -11.96 -5.51 18.54
N VAL A 747 -11.71 -6.73 18.05
CA VAL A 747 -11.52 -7.92 18.89
C VAL A 747 -10.06 -8.34 18.88
N PHE A 748 -9.44 -8.37 20.05
CA PHE A 748 -8.06 -8.76 20.28
C PHE A 748 -7.96 -10.04 21.14
N PRO A 749 -6.94 -10.89 20.93
CA PRO A 749 -6.62 -12.01 21.80
C PRO A 749 -6.00 -11.53 23.12
N GLY A 750 -6.74 -11.55 24.22
CA GLY A 750 -6.31 -11.06 25.54
C GLY A 750 -5.47 -12.02 26.38
N TRP A 751 -4.94 -13.11 25.81
CA TRP A 751 -4.21 -14.15 26.57
C TRP A 751 -2.73 -14.30 26.24
N THR A 752 -2.22 -13.70 25.17
CA THR A 752 -0.78 -13.77 24.83
C THR A 752 0.03 -12.88 25.78
N ALA A 753 1.34 -13.11 25.85
CA ALA A 753 2.24 -12.40 26.76
C ALA A 753 2.14 -10.87 26.64
N ARG A 754 2.10 -10.35 25.40
CA ARG A 754 2.05 -8.91 25.13
C ARG A 754 0.62 -8.38 25.20
N PHE A 755 -0.37 -9.11 24.69
CA PHE A 755 -1.76 -8.63 24.66
C PHE A 755 -2.48 -8.81 26.00
N HIS A 756 -1.88 -9.51 26.96
CA HIS A 756 -2.34 -9.54 28.34
C HIS A 756 -1.91 -8.29 29.14
N ASP A 757 -0.83 -7.63 28.74
CA ASP A 757 -0.28 -6.45 29.43
C ASP A 757 -1.23 -5.24 29.31
N SER A 758 -1.58 -4.63 30.44
CA SER A 758 -2.56 -3.53 30.46
C SER A 758 -2.08 -2.26 29.78
N GLU A 759 -0.77 -2.00 29.77
CA GLU A 759 -0.19 -0.82 29.13
C GLU A 759 -0.14 -1.02 27.61
N PHE A 760 0.17 -2.24 27.14
CA PHE A 760 0.05 -2.56 25.73
C PHE A 760 -1.39 -2.44 25.22
N ARG A 761 -2.38 -2.88 26.02
CA ARG A 761 -3.80 -2.73 25.65
C ARG A 761 -4.19 -1.28 25.41
N LYS A 762 -3.80 -0.37 26.30
CA LYS A 762 -4.02 1.07 26.13
C LYS A 762 -3.38 1.59 24.85
N LEU A 763 -2.10 1.24 24.61
CA LEU A 763 -1.40 1.60 23.38
C LEU A 763 -2.12 1.09 22.12
N ALA A 764 -2.64 -0.14 22.15
CA ALA A 764 -3.38 -0.72 21.04
C ALA A 764 -4.72 -0.01 20.78
N GLU A 765 -5.48 0.27 21.84
CA GLU A 765 -6.75 1.00 21.76
C GLU A 765 -6.54 2.43 21.24
N GLU A 766 -5.55 3.16 21.78
CA GLU A 766 -5.15 4.50 21.29
C GLU A 766 -4.73 4.47 19.82
N THR A 767 -3.94 3.47 19.42
CA THR A 767 -3.51 3.30 18.02
C THR A 767 -4.70 3.10 17.09
N VAL A 768 -5.70 2.31 17.50
CA VAL A 768 -6.94 2.15 16.73
C VAL A 768 -7.70 3.47 16.64
N CYS A 769 -7.94 4.15 17.76
CA CYS A 769 -8.68 5.41 17.80
C CYS A 769 -8.04 6.51 16.94
N MET A 770 -6.71 6.62 16.95
CA MET A 770 -5.99 7.62 16.14
C MET A 770 -6.04 7.36 14.63
N ASN A 771 -6.35 6.13 14.21
CA ASN A 771 -6.34 5.73 12.80
C ASN A 771 -7.74 5.39 12.25
N ALA A 772 -8.75 5.23 13.11
CA ALA A 772 -10.11 4.96 12.70
C ALA A 772 -10.76 6.22 12.07
N PRO A 773 -11.67 6.04 11.10
CA PRO A 773 -12.49 7.15 10.60
C PRO A 773 -13.23 7.86 11.74
N ALA A 774 -13.18 9.18 11.79
CA ALA A 774 -13.67 9.98 12.92
C ALA A 774 -15.16 9.80 13.25
N HIS A 775 -15.96 9.35 12.28
CA HIS A 775 -17.39 9.11 12.50
C HIS A 775 -17.68 7.73 13.10
N LEU A 776 -16.70 6.79 13.08
CA LEU A 776 -16.85 5.44 13.62
C LEU A 776 -16.43 5.37 15.08
N LEU A 777 -17.25 4.73 15.90
CA LEU A 777 -16.95 4.42 17.29
C LEU A 777 -16.43 2.97 17.42
N PRO A 778 -15.13 2.78 17.75
CA PRO A 778 -14.60 1.45 18.05
C PRO A 778 -14.99 0.99 19.46
N GLU A 779 -15.49 -0.24 19.56
CA GLU A 779 -15.72 -0.96 20.82
C GLU A 779 -14.70 -2.09 20.96
N PHE A 780 -13.95 -2.11 22.07
CA PHE A 780 -12.82 -3.01 22.25
C PHE A 780 -13.15 -4.27 23.05
N TYR A 781 -12.70 -5.42 22.55
CA TYR A 781 -12.89 -6.73 23.18
C TYR A 781 -11.56 -7.45 23.33
N TRP A 782 -11.13 -7.67 24.58
CA TRP A 782 -9.95 -8.49 24.89
C TRP A 782 -10.42 -9.85 25.41
N LEU A 783 -10.52 -10.81 24.50
CA LEU A 783 -11.10 -12.13 24.78
C LEU A 783 -10.04 -13.12 25.24
N ASP A 784 -10.36 -14.04 26.15
CA ASP A 784 -9.49 -15.19 26.42
C ASP A 784 -9.48 -16.20 25.25
N HIS A 785 -8.65 -17.25 25.35
CA HIS A 785 -8.49 -18.22 24.26
C HIS A 785 -9.80 -18.94 23.90
N VAL A 786 -10.61 -19.31 24.91
CA VAL A 786 -11.86 -20.05 24.72
C VAL A 786 -12.91 -19.13 24.11
N GLN A 787 -13.02 -17.91 24.64
CA GLN A 787 -13.91 -16.88 24.15
C GLN A 787 -13.60 -16.51 22.69
N LEU A 788 -12.33 -16.36 22.33
CA LEU A 788 -11.97 -16.05 20.93
C LEU A 788 -12.26 -17.23 20.00
N CYS A 789 -12.03 -18.48 20.41
CA CYS A 789 -12.39 -19.64 19.59
C CYS A 789 -13.91 -19.72 19.32
N ASP A 790 -14.75 -19.41 20.32
CA ASP A 790 -16.22 -19.32 20.13
C ASP A 790 -16.57 -18.15 19.18
N PHE A 791 -15.96 -16.98 19.39
CA PHE A 791 -16.13 -15.82 18.51
C PHE A 791 -15.75 -16.12 17.05
N GLU A 792 -14.56 -16.66 16.79
CA GLU A 792 -14.07 -16.99 15.45
C GLU A 792 -14.94 -18.03 14.76
N SER A 793 -15.49 -18.99 15.53
CA SER A 793 -16.44 -19.98 15.01
C SER A 793 -17.75 -19.32 14.55
N ARG A 794 -18.30 -18.38 15.34
CA ARG A 794 -19.49 -17.60 14.98
C ARG A 794 -19.22 -16.68 13.80
N LEU A 795 -18.08 -15.98 13.81
CA LEU A 795 -17.64 -15.09 12.75
C LEU A 795 -17.49 -15.86 11.43
N HIS A 796 -16.93 -17.07 11.47
CA HIS A 796 -16.82 -17.92 10.29
C HIS A 796 -18.19 -18.30 9.71
N GLY A 797 -19.13 -18.71 10.55
CA GLY A 797 -20.50 -19.03 10.11
C GLY A 797 -21.21 -17.81 9.49
N TRP A 798 -21.05 -16.64 10.09
CA TRP A 798 -21.62 -15.39 9.59
C TRP A 798 -21.02 -14.94 8.25
N LEU A 799 -19.70 -14.95 8.12
CA LEU A 799 -19.01 -14.63 6.86
C LEU A 799 -19.39 -15.60 5.74
N HIS A 800 -19.56 -16.89 6.06
CA HIS A 800 -20.03 -17.87 5.10
C HIS A 800 -21.46 -17.57 4.61
N ALA A 801 -22.35 -17.13 5.51
CA ALA A 801 -23.71 -16.75 5.17
C ALA A 801 -23.75 -15.50 4.27
N LEU A 802 -22.96 -14.45 4.59
CA LEU A 802 -22.88 -13.21 3.81
C LEU A 802 -22.45 -13.43 2.35
N ARG A 803 -21.59 -14.41 2.11
CA ARG A 803 -21.05 -14.73 0.78
C ARG A 803 -22.03 -15.57 -0.07
N SER A 804 -23.05 -16.17 0.52
CA SER A 804 -23.91 -17.14 -0.17
C SER A 804 -24.60 -16.50 -1.40
N PRO A 805 -24.54 -17.11 -2.60
CA PRO A 805 -25.12 -16.53 -3.82
C PRO A 805 -26.64 -16.34 -3.75
N GLN A 806 -27.32 -17.20 -2.98
CA GLN A 806 -28.77 -17.12 -2.79
C GLN A 806 -29.20 -16.12 -1.70
N GLN A 807 -28.24 -15.48 -1.00
CA GLN A 807 -28.46 -14.50 0.09
C GLN A 807 -29.78 -14.72 0.85
N ASP A 808 -29.92 -15.89 1.48
CA ASP A 808 -31.07 -16.15 2.35
C ASP A 808 -30.96 -15.27 3.60
N ASP A 809 -31.71 -14.18 3.61
CA ASP A 809 -31.71 -13.20 4.69
C ASP A 809 -32.00 -13.83 6.05
N ALA A 810 -32.82 -14.90 6.11
CA ALA A 810 -33.11 -15.59 7.37
C ALA A 810 -31.86 -16.27 7.96
N THR A 811 -31.03 -16.88 7.11
CA THR A 811 -29.76 -17.50 7.52
C THR A 811 -28.76 -16.42 7.97
N ILE A 812 -28.67 -15.32 7.24
CA ILE A 812 -27.78 -14.19 7.58
C ILE A 812 -28.21 -13.55 8.90
N ASP A 813 -29.51 -13.33 9.10
CA ASP A 813 -30.07 -12.71 10.30
C ASP A 813 -29.86 -13.60 11.53
N THR A 814 -29.98 -14.92 11.38
CA THR A 814 -29.70 -15.89 12.46
C THR A 814 -28.23 -15.86 12.86
N ALA A 815 -27.31 -15.90 11.88
CA ALA A 815 -25.87 -15.82 12.17
C ALA A 815 -25.48 -14.46 12.78
N SER A 816 -26.06 -13.37 12.27
CA SER A 816 -25.87 -12.01 12.80
C SER A 816 -26.40 -11.89 14.24
N ALA A 817 -27.57 -12.46 14.55
CA ALA A 817 -28.10 -12.52 15.90
C ALA A 817 -27.17 -13.25 16.87
N ALA A 818 -26.59 -14.37 16.46
CA ALA A 818 -25.63 -15.13 17.27
C ALA A 818 -24.38 -14.31 17.59
N LEU A 819 -23.83 -13.55 16.63
CA LEU A 819 -22.66 -12.70 16.84
C LEU A 819 -23.00 -11.48 17.71
N ARG A 820 -24.13 -10.81 17.46
CA ARG A 820 -24.63 -9.68 18.29
C ARG A 820 -24.82 -10.09 19.75
N ALA A 821 -25.42 -11.25 19.99
CA ALA A 821 -25.61 -11.77 21.35
C ALA A 821 -24.27 -12.05 22.05
N PHE A 822 -23.28 -12.56 21.32
CA PHE A 822 -21.92 -12.74 21.84
C PHE A 822 -21.30 -11.40 22.22
N LEU A 823 -21.32 -10.41 21.32
CA LEU A 823 -20.76 -9.09 21.55
C LEU A 823 -21.40 -8.42 22.75
N ARG A 824 -22.74 -8.33 22.81
CA ARG A 824 -23.48 -7.72 23.94
C ARG A 824 -23.16 -8.37 25.29
N ARG A 825 -22.88 -9.67 25.33
CA ARG A 825 -22.52 -10.39 26.57
C ARG A 825 -21.12 -10.04 27.09
N HIS A 826 -20.19 -9.70 26.20
CA HIS A 826 -18.78 -9.51 26.53
C HIS A 826 -18.33 -8.04 26.46
N VAL A 827 -19.25 -7.09 26.27
CA VAL A 827 -18.96 -5.66 26.40
C VAL A 827 -18.47 -5.37 27.83
N ARG A 828 -17.33 -4.71 27.97
CA ARG A 828 -16.85 -4.20 29.27
C ARG A 828 -17.78 -3.10 29.78
N THR A 829 -18.25 -3.22 31.01
CA THR A 829 -19.12 -2.25 31.68
C THR A 829 -18.38 -1.02 32.23
N GLU A 830 -17.05 -1.07 32.35
CA GLU A 830 -16.23 0.08 32.78
C GLU A 830 -15.88 0.95 31.57
N ARG A 831 -16.64 2.04 31.42
CA ARG A 831 -16.57 3.02 30.33
C ARG A 831 -15.67 4.21 30.72
N ASP A 832 -14.36 3.99 30.81
CA ASP A 832 -13.41 5.11 30.81
C ASP A 832 -13.03 5.40 29.35
N TYR A 833 -13.88 6.13 28.64
CA TYR A 833 -13.54 6.62 27.31
C TYR A 833 -12.62 7.84 27.44
N TRP A 834 -11.45 7.79 26.81
CA TRP A 834 -10.69 9.01 26.51
C TRP A 834 -11.34 9.68 25.29
N VAL A 835 -11.81 10.91 25.47
CA VAL A 835 -12.20 11.83 24.38
C VAL A 835 -10.95 12.49 23.82
#